data_AF-A0A521KEX3-F1
#
_entry.id   AF-A0A521KEX3-F1
#
_cell.length_a   1.000
_cell.length_b   1.000
_cell.length_c   1.000
_cell.angle_alpha   90.00
_cell.angle_beta   90.00
_cell.angle_gamma   90.00
#
_symmetry.space_group_name_H-M   'P 1'
#
loop_
_entity.id
_entity.type
_entity.pdbx_description
1 polymer ?
#
loop_
_entity_poly.entity_id
_entity_poly.type
_entity_poly.pdbx_seq_one_letter_code
_entity_poly.pdbx_strand_id
1 'polypeptide(L)'
;MSLDSRWCRRVRALFAASVCAFGASIAAAQSAGAAPERTFEEEFAYGDRKAALARLAPGSAEHFYYACLERQHAGDLAAADGLLRDWIARHGRDARVEEIEHRQALLGFDARPDATWEHLRGALVLRFDDQPDVPGARPELPTRLDPALVTEEAWRERAFAERQRSFDGFGEAALVRYAAGQVPDELLSALLARLRTPDVPNLPELVVRELPLERAGSFGALSIHRRLTLAQLYECAKLDPSLESRREWVDAVLARLAPSADEDTRRDPAARLAHLERLAEFAERLPAAFDSLRAHVRYHRLAHDLATGVFDRARFLAYARMPRPSSGVNPLLVERSKGVVDLGREFPTGFTPIRDDGELVRAYLEHFLRDAADASAFAELFEQRFLDRVLAETKLLAGSGDAKRWYALLGDPAAYAALEQRVEIAFPPTRREWFAADEPVVLDVDVKNAPALLVKVYEVHALNYYLDEQREIEAGLPLDGLIANEEQQHAYADAPIRRVRRRYELPRLAGPGVYIVELVGNGVASRALVRKGALRVTERAGAAGHVFRAYDERGELQRAAVLHVDGRRYAADERGEVRVPFTSQRGRRALVVEAGARVALTGFEQLDEAYRLDCGAWVERESLLAGARARLLVRAALSLHGNPADLALLEEPVLRVISTDVDGVVSSLELRDVKLSRDAELVQEIAVPARLSRLRVELHARVKSLATGEPVELDARAAELVLNRIDTTTATECPLLARAADGWSLELRGRNGEPRAGRTLDVLLRHRDYTGEFRARLQTDADGRIALGALPGVETVQSNGYASGWMAWNLDAEQRTWPARVQAAAGAPLSIPYPTGAPRPTRADVALFELRGDAYVRDAFEQLRFTDGALELAGLAPGEYQLVLRRVQRDVQIEIAAGTVRDGWVFGASHALQLSERTPLAVTELREDGDALEIRVAGAGPDARVHVYATRYAPAFDAFEAFGGPELADPRALAFADAPSEYHAGHEIGDEYRYVLERRLARKFPGNLLARPGLLLQPWAVDATSPSGHFGTGVSTFAGRRAGSGGKGRRAGSVGAATGSASPAGAIPNLDFLAAPAPLAANLRPDAGGRVRVPLAQLGDRQHVHVVALDARDRACASLARAA
;
A
#
# COMPACT_ATOMS: atom_id res chain seq x y z
N MET A 1 47.34 1.90 14.52
CA MET A 1 46.62 2.76 15.48
C MET A 1 45.32 2.08 15.86
N SER A 2 45.18 1.79 17.15
CA SER A 2 43.97 1.53 17.95
C SER A 2 42.75 0.89 17.26
N LEU A 3 42.58 -0.41 17.50
CA LEU A 3 41.27 -1.08 17.52
C LEU A 3 41.07 -1.57 18.95
N ASP A 4 40.06 -1.00 19.61
CA ASP A 4 39.75 -1.26 21.02
C ASP A 4 38.57 -2.26 21.16
N SER A 5 38.70 -2.96 22.27
CA SER A 5 37.96 -4.06 22.84
C SER A 5 36.44 -3.95 22.93
N ARG A 6 35.76 -5.09 22.76
CA ARG A 6 34.80 -5.71 23.71
C ARG A 6 33.92 -6.74 22.99
N TRP A 7 34.42 -7.96 22.77
CA TRP A 7 33.56 -9.13 22.57
C TRP A 7 34.19 -10.49 22.97
N CYS A 8 35.32 -10.48 23.68
CA CYS A 8 36.04 -11.69 24.13
C CYS A 8 36.08 -11.88 25.66
N ARG A 9 35.02 -11.51 26.41
CA ARG A 9 35.03 -11.60 27.89
C ARG A 9 33.87 -12.37 28.56
N ARG A 10 33.11 -13.23 27.87
CA ARG A 10 32.04 -14.01 28.56
C ARG A 10 31.96 -15.52 28.31
N VAL A 11 32.97 -16.16 27.71
CA VAL A 11 32.92 -17.62 27.45
C VAL A 11 34.11 -18.40 28.07
N ARG A 12 34.84 -17.86 29.06
CA ARG A 12 36.04 -18.55 29.59
C ARG A 12 36.20 -18.59 31.12
N ALA A 13 35.11 -18.63 31.89
CA ALA A 13 35.20 -18.61 33.36
C ALA A 13 34.27 -19.57 34.13
N LEU A 14 33.84 -20.71 33.56
CA LEU A 14 32.97 -21.65 34.30
C LEU A 14 33.28 -23.15 34.12
N PHE A 15 34.45 -23.50 33.60
CA PHE A 15 34.91 -24.89 33.56
C PHE A 15 36.42 -24.94 33.81
N ALA A 16 36.81 -25.10 35.09
CA ALA A 16 38.07 -25.70 35.58
C ALA A 16 38.55 -25.06 36.89
N ALA A 17 37.91 -25.36 38.02
CA ALA A 17 38.50 -25.25 39.37
C ALA A 17 37.63 -25.91 40.47
N SER A 18 37.09 -27.12 40.22
CA SER A 18 36.23 -27.84 41.17
C SER A 18 36.76 -29.21 41.59
N VAL A 19 38.09 -29.36 41.71
CA VAL A 19 38.69 -30.54 42.34
C VAL A 19 39.90 -30.10 43.17
N CYS A 20 39.94 -30.55 44.44
CA CYS A 20 41.01 -30.42 45.44
C CYS A 20 41.10 -29.10 46.26
N ALA A 21 40.27 -28.95 47.31
CA ALA A 21 40.67 -28.48 48.65
C ALA A 21 39.45 -28.30 49.59
N PHE A 22 38.90 -29.40 50.11
CA PHE A 22 38.10 -29.35 51.35
C PHE A 22 38.41 -30.60 52.17
N GLY A 23 39.57 -30.56 52.81
CA GLY A 23 40.01 -31.53 53.79
C GLY A 23 40.83 -30.81 54.85
N ALA A 24 40.40 -30.95 56.11
CA ALA A 24 41.04 -30.47 57.33
C ALA A 24 40.92 -28.97 57.65
N SER A 25 39.90 -28.62 58.44
CA SER A 25 40.03 -27.71 59.61
C SER A 25 38.75 -27.76 60.45
N ILE A 26 38.56 -28.88 61.14
CA ILE A 26 37.80 -28.93 62.40
C ILE A 26 38.83 -28.60 63.49
N ALA A 27 38.69 -27.46 64.16
CA ALA A 27 38.88 -27.30 65.60
C ALA A 27 38.75 -25.84 66.06
N ALA A 28 37.99 -25.65 67.14
CA ALA A 28 37.97 -24.52 68.07
C ALA A 28 37.28 -23.21 67.64
N ALA A 29 35.96 -23.16 67.88
CA ALA A 29 35.36 -22.14 68.76
C ALA A 29 33.90 -22.50 69.07
N GLN A 30 33.68 -23.15 70.22
CA GLN A 30 32.41 -23.08 70.92
C GLN A 30 32.42 -21.84 71.82
N SER A 31 31.44 -20.95 71.67
CA SER A 31 30.66 -20.45 72.80
C SER A 31 29.38 -19.72 72.34
N ALA A 32 28.27 -20.40 72.58
CA ALA A 32 26.90 -19.94 72.87
C ALA A 32 26.33 -18.66 72.24
N GLY A 33 25.23 -18.81 71.50
CA GLY A 33 24.22 -17.75 71.31
C GLY A 33 23.40 -17.89 70.02
N ALA A 34 22.24 -18.55 70.11
CA ALA A 34 21.19 -18.72 69.08
C ALA A 34 21.55 -19.54 67.82
N ALA A 35 20.80 -20.62 67.58
CA ALA A 35 20.84 -21.32 66.30
C ALA A 35 20.34 -20.37 65.19
N PRO A 36 20.96 -20.33 64.00
CA PRO A 36 20.40 -19.61 62.87
C PRO A 36 19.03 -20.23 62.53
N GLU A 37 18.00 -19.39 62.36
CA GLU A 37 16.70 -19.86 61.89
C GLU A 37 16.89 -20.57 60.54
N ARG A 38 16.52 -21.85 60.48
CA ARG A 38 16.51 -22.62 59.24
C ARG A 38 15.55 -21.97 58.24
N THR A 39 15.96 -21.91 56.97
CA THR A 39 15.07 -21.49 55.88
C THR A 39 13.86 -22.43 55.78
N PHE A 40 12.77 -21.97 55.14
CA PHE A 40 11.55 -22.79 55.06
C PHE A 40 11.84 -24.16 54.42
N GLU A 41 12.61 -24.20 53.34
CA GLU A 41 12.99 -25.41 52.63
C GLU A 41 13.84 -26.35 53.49
N GLU A 42 14.76 -25.82 54.28
CA GLU A 42 15.58 -26.61 55.21
C GLU A 42 14.76 -27.18 56.37
N GLU A 43 13.80 -26.41 56.89
CA GLU A 43 12.89 -26.87 57.95
C GLU A 43 11.90 -27.92 57.41
N PHE A 44 11.44 -27.78 56.17
CA PHE A 44 10.61 -28.79 55.51
C PHE A 44 11.41 -30.05 55.13
N ALA A 45 12.67 -29.91 54.72
CA ALA A 45 13.48 -31.06 54.34
C ALA A 45 13.95 -31.87 55.57
N TYR A 46 14.46 -31.19 56.60
CA TYR A 46 15.19 -31.79 57.73
C TYR A 46 14.52 -31.60 59.11
N GLY A 47 13.49 -30.75 59.21
CA GLY A 47 12.72 -30.50 60.44
C GLY A 47 11.36 -31.21 60.45
N ASP A 48 10.43 -30.69 61.24
CA ASP A 48 9.04 -31.17 61.25
C ASP A 48 8.28 -30.55 60.07
N ARG A 49 8.02 -31.35 59.04
CA ARG A 49 7.29 -30.94 57.83
C ARG A 49 5.93 -30.34 58.12
N LYS A 50 5.18 -30.84 59.12
CA LYS A 50 3.86 -30.32 59.46
C LYS A 50 3.97 -28.97 60.17
N ALA A 51 4.97 -28.81 61.03
CA ALA A 51 5.27 -27.53 61.66
C ALA A 51 5.82 -26.50 60.65
N ALA A 52 6.59 -26.94 59.65
CA ALA A 52 7.06 -26.09 58.57
C ALA A 52 5.89 -25.59 57.72
N LEU A 53 4.97 -26.48 57.31
CA LEU A 53 3.77 -26.11 56.53
C LEU A 53 2.90 -25.03 57.20
N ALA A 54 2.83 -25.01 58.53
CA ALA A 54 2.11 -23.98 59.28
C ALA A 54 2.68 -22.56 59.11
N ARG A 55 3.91 -22.42 58.57
CA ARG A 55 4.53 -21.13 58.22
C ARG A 55 4.09 -20.60 56.86
N LEU A 56 3.46 -21.42 56.01
CA LEU A 56 2.92 -21.00 54.71
C LEU A 56 1.47 -20.53 54.83
N ALA A 57 1.10 -19.54 54.02
CA ALA A 57 -0.27 -19.06 53.96
C ALA A 57 -1.22 -20.16 53.43
N PRO A 58 -2.22 -20.63 54.22
CA PRO A 58 -3.13 -21.68 53.79
C PRO A 58 -3.86 -21.33 52.49
N GLY A 59 -3.84 -22.24 51.51
CA GLY A 59 -4.49 -22.06 50.21
C GLY A 59 -3.70 -21.25 49.17
N SER A 60 -2.47 -20.83 49.48
CA SER A 60 -1.51 -20.34 48.47
C SER A 60 -0.97 -21.49 47.60
N ALA A 61 -0.48 -21.19 46.40
CA ALA A 61 0.12 -22.18 45.52
C ALA A 61 1.35 -22.87 46.16
N GLU A 62 2.17 -22.14 46.91
CA GLU A 62 3.29 -22.73 47.66
C GLU A 62 2.82 -23.67 48.77
N HIS A 63 1.77 -23.29 49.51
CA HIS A 63 1.18 -24.18 50.50
C HIS A 63 0.63 -25.46 49.86
N PHE A 64 -0.07 -25.37 48.72
CA PHE A 64 -0.56 -26.56 48.02
C PHE A 64 0.56 -27.47 47.54
N TYR A 65 1.62 -26.90 46.96
CA TYR A 65 2.78 -27.66 46.49
C TYR A 65 3.45 -28.43 47.64
N TYR A 66 3.84 -27.75 48.71
CA TYR A 66 4.52 -28.39 49.84
C TYR A 66 3.59 -29.30 50.65
N ALA A 67 2.28 -29.03 50.70
CA ALA A 67 1.31 -29.92 51.35
C ALA A 67 1.11 -31.21 50.55
N CYS A 68 1.03 -31.14 49.20
CA CYS A 68 1.02 -32.34 48.36
C CYS A 68 2.31 -33.14 48.54
N LEU A 69 3.46 -32.47 48.54
CA LEU A 69 4.77 -33.09 48.70
C LEU A 69 4.94 -33.76 50.08
N GLU A 70 4.43 -33.14 51.15
CA GLU A 70 4.43 -33.74 52.50
C GLU A 70 3.59 -35.01 52.54
N ARG A 71 2.40 -34.99 51.92
CA ARG A 71 1.52 -36.17 51.86
C ARG A 71 2.10 -37.29 51.01
N GLN A 72 2.74 -36.95 49.90
CA GLN A 72 3.52 -37.89 49.10
C GLN A 72 4.66 -38.52 49.92
N HIS A 73 5.41 -37.73 50.68
CA HIS A 73 6.48 -38.26 51.55
C HIS A 73 5.95 -39.10 52.73
N ALA A 74 4.76 -38.81 53.22
CA ALA A 74 4.09 -39.59 54.26
C ALA A 74 3.43 -40.88 53.72
N GLY A 75 3.42 -41.09 52.40
CA GLY A 75 2.74 -42.21 51.75
C GLY A 75 1.21 -42.08 51.69
N ASP A 76 0.66 -40.93 52.09
CA ASP A 76 -0.77 -40.64 52.07
C ASP A 76 -1.19 -40.05 50.71
N LEU A 77 -1.08 -40.90 49.68
CA LEU A 77 -1.31 -40.50 48.29
C LEU A 77 -2.76 -40.07 48.04
N ALA A 78 -3.73 -40.65 48.75
CA ALA A 78 -5.14 -40.27 48.61
C ALA A 78 -5.41 -38.84 49.09
N ALA A 79 -4.76 -38.40 50.18
CA ALA A 79 -4.84 -37.01 50.62
C ALA A 79 -4.11 -36.06 49.65
N ALA A 80 -3.00 -36.49 49.05
CA ALA A 80 -2.33 -35.71 48.00
C ALA A 80 -3.22 -35.53 46.76
N ASP A 81 -3.93 -36.58 46.29
CA ASP A 81 -4.89 -36.50 45.18
C ASP A 81 -6.05 -35.51 45.48
N GLY A 82 -6.46 -35.41 46.75
CA GLY A 82 -7.44 -34.41 47.20
C GLY A 82 -6.89 -32.98 47.10
N LEU A 83 -5.72 -32.74 47.70
CA LEU A 83 -5.07 -31.42 47.71
C LEU A 83 -4.71 -30.93 46.31
N LEU A 84 -4.27 -31.83 45.43
CA LEU A 84 -3.93 -31.53 44.05
C LEU A 84 -5.15 -31.09 43.23
N ARG A 85 -6.30 -31.75 43.42
CA ARG A 85 -7.57 -31.32 42.78
C ARG A 85 -7.99 -29.93 43.24
N ASP A 86 -7.90 -29.67 44.54
CA ASP A 86 -8.23 -28.35 45.12
C ASP A 86 -7.28 -27.26 44.63
N TRP A 87 -5.99 -27.60 44.45
CA TRP A 87 -5.00 -26.70 43.88
C TRP A 87 -5.34 -26.32 42.44
N ILE A 88 -5.57 -27.31 41.57
CA ILE A 88 -5.88 -27.09 40.14
C ILE A 88 -7.16 -26.27 40.00
N ALA A 89 -8.20 -26.56 40.81
CA ALA A 89 -9.45 -25.83 40.78
C ALA A 89 -9.28 -24.34 41.15
N ARG A 90 -8.32 -24.01 42.02
CA ARG A 90 -8.13 -22.66 42.56
C ARG A 90 -7.09 -21.82 41.81
N HIS A 91 -6.04 -22.43 41.30
CA HIS A 91 -4.90 -21.72 40.70
C HIS A 91 -4.58 -22.13 39.26
N GLY A 92 -5.34 -23.07 38.67
CA GLY A 92 -5.06 -23.60 37.33
C GLY A 92 -3.90 -24.59 37.33
N ARG A 93 -3.40 -24.93 36.13
CA ARG A 93 -2.27 -25.87 35.95
C ARG A 93 -0.98 -25.10 35.68
N ASP A 94 0.10 -25.51 36.32
CA ASP A 94 1.45 -24.97 36.12
C ASP A 94 2.49 -26.11 36.16
N ALA A 95 3.76 -25.77 35.94
CA ALA A 95 4.85 -26.75 35.94
C ALA A 95 5.03 -27.49 37.27
N ARG A 96 4.63 -26.89 38.41
CA ARG A 96 4.71 -27.53 39.73
C ARG A 96 3.55 -28.51 39.95
N VAL A 97 2.38 -28.23 39.39
CA VAL A 97 1.27 -29.20 39.33
C VAL A 97 1.69 -30.44 38.53
N GLU A 98 2.28 -30.24 37.35
CA GLU A 98 2.79 -31.34 36.52
C GLU A 98 3.86 -32.16 37.25
N GLU A 99 4.78 -31.50 37.97
CA GLU A 99 5.79 -32.17 38.78
C GLU A 99 5.15 -33.06 39.87
N ILE A 100 4.17 -32.53 40.61
CA ILE A 100 3.47 -33.29 41.66
C ILE A 100 2.64 -34.43 41.04
N GLU A 101 2.00 -34.24 39.89
CA GLU A 101 1.27 -35.28 39.15
C GLU A 101 2.20 -36.42 38.68
N HIS A 102 3.36 -36.08 38.11
CA HIS A 102 4.36 -37.07 37.72
C HIS A 102 4.84 -37.87 38.93
N ARG A 103 5.16 -37.19 40.05
CA ARG A 103 5.55 -37.85 41.30
C ARG A 103 4.42 -38.72 41.84
N GLN A 104 3.18 -38.25 41.79
CA GLN A 104 2.00 -38.97 42.25
C GLN A 104 1.77 -40.26 41.46
N ALA A 105 1.90 -40.20 40.13
CA ALA A 105 1.80 -41.35 39.26
C ALA A 105 2.91 -42.38 39.55
N LEU A 106 4.15 -41.93 39.74
CA LEU A 106 5.29 -42.81 40.04
C LEU A 106 5.22 -43.43 41.43
N LEU A 107 4.88 -42.66 42.46
CA LEU A 107 4.72 -43.16 43.84
C LEU A 107 3.53 -44.12 43.97
N GLY A 108 2.50 -43.93 43.14
CA GLY A 108 1.34 -44.80 43.08
C GLY A 108 1.53 -46.08 42.26
N PHE A 109 2.70 -46.29 41.64
CA PHE A 109 2.93 -47.37 40.68
C PHE A 109 2.63 -48.75 41.26
N ASP A 110 3.12 -49.06 42.46
CA ASP A 110 2.92 -50.38 43.07
C ASP A 110 1.44 -50.68 43.37
N ALA A 111 0.62 -49.65 43.56
CA ALA A 111 -0.81 -49.79 43.86
C ALA A 111 -1.70 -49.69 42.61
N ARG A 112 -1.30 -48.90 41.61
CA ARG A 112 -2.10 -48.59 40.39
C ARG A 112 -1.20 -48.54 39.13
N PRO A 113 -0.56 -49.65 38.75
CA PRO A 113 0.43 -49.65 37.67
C PRO A 113 -0.16 -49.26 36.32
N ASP A 114 -1.40 -49.65 36.02
CA ASP A 114 -2.06 -49.33 34.75
C ASP A 114 -2.32 -47.82 34.60
N ALA A 115 -2.76 -47.16 35.68
CA ALA A 115 -3.00 -45.72 35.67
C ALA A 115 -1.68 -44.93 35.54
N THR A 116 -0.60 -45.41 36.15
CA THR A 116 0.74 -44.84 35.97
C THR A 116 1.22 -45.00 34.54
N TRP A 117 1.02 -46.17 33.93
CA TRP A 117 1.40 -46.40 32.54
C TRP A 117 0.59 -45.56 31.55
N GLU A 118 -0.71 -45.39 31.79
CA GLU A 118 -1.57 -44.51 31.01
C GLU A 118 -1.08 -43.05 31.10
N HIS A 119 -0.82 -42.58 32.32
CA HIS A 119 -0.28 -41.25 32.57
C HIS A 119 1.08 -41.03 31.89
N LEU A 120 2.03 -41.96 32.02
CA LEU A 120 3.35 -41.87 31.38
C LEU A 120 3.27 -41.93 29.86
N ARG A 121 2.37 -42.76 29.30
CA ARG A 121 2.17 -42.83 27.85
C ARG A 121 1.66 -41.50 27.28
N GLY A 122 0.74 -40.84 27.99
CA GLY A 122 0.26 -39.50 27.65
C GLY A 122 1.34 -38.43 27.81
N ALA A 123 2.02 -38.40 28.96
CA ALA A 123 3.01 -37.37 29.30
C ALA A 123 4.28 -37.43 28.42
N LEU A 124 4.74 -38.64 28.07
CA LEU A 124 5.93 -38.86 27.25
C LEU A 124 5.61 -39.06 25.76
N VAL A 125 4.32 -39.01 25.37
CA VAL A 125 3.84 -39.23 23.99
C VAL A 125 4.40 -40.53 23.40
N LEU A 126 4.40 -41.61 24.20
CA LEU A 126 4.96 -42.89 23.79
C LEU A 126 4.01 -43.60 22.83
N ARG A 127 4.55 -44.00 21.68
CA ARG A 127 3.89 -44.82 20.65
C ARG A 127 4.49 -46.22 20.69
N PHE A 128 3.63 -47.23 20.75
CA PHE A 128 4.00 -48.66 20.83
C PHE A 128 3.54 -49.42 19.59
N ASP A 129 3.34 -48.69 18.50
CA ASP A 129 2.99 -49.15 17.16
C ASP A 129 4.22 -49.62 16.35
N ASP A 130 5.38 -49.69 16.99
CA ASP A 130 6.57 -50.32 16.42
C ASP A 130 6.36 -51.84 16.29
N GLN A 131 6.22 -52.30 15.04
CA GLN A 131 6.29 -53.72 14.73
C GLN A 131 7.74 -54.20 14.78
N PRO A 132 8.00 -55.45 15.19
CA PRO A 132 9.34 -56.02 15.14
C PRO A 132 9.88 -55.98 13.71
N ASP A 133 11.08 -55.42 13.53
CA ASP A 133 11.81 -55.44 12.27
C ASP A 133 12.30 -56.87 12.03
N VAL A 134 11.47 -57.69 11.38
CA VAL A 134 11.80 -59.08 11.06
C VAL A 134 12.81 -59.06 9.90
N PRO A 135 14.08 -59.48 10.12
CA PRO A 135 15.08 -59.45 9.07
C PRO A 135 14.65 -60.30 7.87
N GLY A 136 14.34 -59.66 6.75
CA GLY A 136 13.90 -60.31 5.50
C GLY A 136 12.40 -60.29 5.23
N ALA A 137 11.55 -59.83 6.16
CA ALA A 137 10.14 -59.57 5.85
C ALA A 137 10.03 -58.27 5.03
N ARG A 138 9.54 -58.36 3.80
CA ARG A 138 9.27 -57.16 2.98
C ARG A 138 7.99 -56.52 3.50
N PRO A 139 8.00 -55.26 3.95
CA PRO A 139 6.75 -54.57 4.25
C PRO A 139 5.94 -54.45 2.96
N GLU A 140 4.71 -55.00 2.94
CA GLU A 140 3.75 -54.84 1.84
C GLU A 140 3.11 -53.46 1.94
N LEU A 141 3.83 -52.44 1.46
CA LEU A 141 3.30 -51.08 1.34
C LEU A 141 2.69 -50.87 -0.05
N PRO A 142 1.69 -49.98 -0.19
CA PRO A 142 1.07 -49.74 -1.48
C PRO A 142 2.06 -49.10 -2.46
N THR A 143 1.99 -49.54 -3.73
CA THR A 143 2.76 -48.98 -4.85
C THR A 143 2.06 -47.81 -5.53
N ARG A 144 0.83 -47.49 -5.09
CA ARG A 144 0.01 -46.40 -5.60
C ARG A 144 -0.54 -45.58 -4.44
N LEU A 145 -0.49 -44.25 -4.59
CA LEU A 145 -1.19 -43.34 -3.70
C LEU A 145 -2.71 -43.44 -3.94
N ASP A 146 -3.47 -43.68 -2.87
CA ASP A 146 -4.93 -43.67 -2.94
C ASP A 146 -5.45 -42.25 -3.24
N PRO A 147 -6.16 -42.05 -4.37
CA PRO A 147 -6.71 -40.74 -4.73
C PRO A 147 -7.67 -40.16 -3.68
N ALA A 148 -8.36 -41.01 -2.90
CA ALA A 148 -9.28 -40.55 -1.85
C ALA A 148 -8.56 -39.71 -0.77
N LEU A 149 -7.27 -40.00 -0.53
CA LEU A 149 -6.47 -39.32 0.48
C LEU A 149 -6.04 -37.92 0.07
N VAL A 150 -6.16 -37.52 -1.19
CA VAL A 150 -5.74 -36.20 -1.70
C VAL A 150 -6.89 -35.38 -2.26
N THR A 151 -8.13 -35.76 -1.94
CA THR A 151 -9.33 -34.95 -2.22
C THR A 151 -9.34 -33.68 -1.39
N GLU A 152 -10.06 -32.65 -1.85
CA GLU A 152 -10.25 -31.40 -1.10
C GLU A 152 -10.83 -31.65 0.30
N GLU A 153 -11.76 -32.60 0.41
CA GLU A 153 -12.38 -32.99 1.68
C GLU A 153 -11.37 -33.60 2.64
N ALA A 154 -10.50 -34.50 2.15
CA ALA A 154 -9.44 -35.09 2.96
C ALA A 154 -8.43 -34.04 3.45
N TRP A 155 -8.09 -33.05 2.62
CA TRP A 155 -7.23 -31.95 3.03
C TRP A 155 -7.87 -31.08 4.11
N ARG A 156 -9.15 -30.73 3.95
CA ARG A 156 -9.93 -29.97 4.94
C ARG A 156 -10.01 -30.70 6.29
N GLU A 157 -10.32 -31.99 6.28
CA GLU A 157 -10.42 -32.80 7.50
C GLU A 157 -9.07 -32.89 8.22
N ARG A 158 -7.98 -33.10 7.49
CA ARG A 158 -6.63 -33.11 8.05
C ARG A 158 -6.24 -31.76 8.66
N ALA A 159 -6.53 -30.65 7.97
CA ALA A 159 -6.25 -29.31 8.49
C ALA A 159 -6.96 -29.04 9.83
N PHE A 160 -8.20 -29.51 10.00
CA PHE A 160 -8.90 -29.40 11.27
C PHE A 160 -8.38 -30.36 12.35
N ALA A 161 -8.01 -31.59 11.98
CA ALA A 161 -7.48 -32.58 12.91
C ALA A 161 -6.15 -32.13 13.54
N GLU A 162 -5.24 -31.56 12.74
CA GLU A 162 -3.92 -31.11 13.20
C GLU A 162 -3.97 -29.89 14.13
N ARG A 163 -4.95 -29.01 13.94
CA ARG A 163 -5.02 -27.70 14.60
C ARG A 163 -6.23 -27.54 15.52
N GLN A 164 -6.76 -28.65 16.04
CA GLN A 164 -7.88 -28.66 16.99
C GLN A 164 -9.08 -27.80 16.53
N ARG A 165 -9.47 -27.96 15.26
CA ARG A 165 -10.55 -27.19 14.60
C ARG A 165 -10.29 -25.68 14.44
N SER A 166 -9.04 -25.25 14.27
CA SER A 166 -8.67 -23.88 13.86
C SER A 166 -8.59 -23.70 12.34
N PHE A 167 -8.76 -22.46 11.86
CA PHE A 167 -8.56 -22.03 10.47
C PHE A 167 -7.13 -21.56 10.14
N ASP A 168 -6.19 -21.67 11.08
CA ASP A 168 -4.78 -21.31 10.83
C ASP A 168 -4.15 -22.13 9.70
N GLY A 169 -4.67 -23.34 9.47
CA GLY A 169 -4.24 -24.25 8.41
C GLY A 169 -4.83 -23.97 7.03
N PHE A 170 -5.71 -22.98 6.89
CA PHE A 170 -6.48 -22.72 5.66
C PHE A 170 -5.92 -21.51 4.89
N GLY A 171 -5.76 -21.69 3.58
CA GLY A 171 -5.54 -20.64 2.60
C GLY A 171 -6.84 -19.91 2.23
N GLU A 172 -6.73 -18.81 1.49
CA GLU A 172 -7.84 -17.88 1.27
C GLU A 172 -9.00 -18.51 0.48
N ALA A 173 -8.72 -19.23 -0.60
CA ALA A 173 -9.77 -19.85 -1.40
C ALA A 173 -10.53 -20.94 -0.61
N ALA A 174 -9.82 -21.75 0.20
CA ALA A 174 -10.46 -22.73 1.08
C ALA A 174 -11.34 -22.07 2.16
N LEU A 175 -10.94 -20.91 2.70
CA LEU A 175 -11.77 -20.15 3.64
C LEU A 175 -13.07 -19.69 2.99
N VAL A 176 -13.01 -19.12 1.78
CA VAL A 176 -14.19 -18.65 1.05
C VAL A 176 -15.12 -19.81 0.71
N ARG A 177 -14.58 -20.95 0.24
CA ARG A 177 -15.39 -22.16 -0.03
C ARG A 177 -16.02 -22.73 1.24
N TYR A 178 -15.31 -22.76 2.36
CA TYR A 178 -15.87 -23.18 3.64
C TYR A 178 -16.98 -22.22 4.12
N ALA A 179 -16.75 -20.92 4.00
CA ALA A 179 -17.70 -19.88 4.41
C ALA A 179 -19.01 -19.89 3.61
N ALA A 180 -18.96 -20.33 2.34
CA ALA A 180 -20.14 -20.50 1.51
C ALA A 180 -21.03 -21.68 1.94
N GLY A 181 -20.53 -22.57 2.80
CA GLY A 181 -21.28 -23.69 3.38
C GLY A 181 -21.95 -23.35 4.72
N GLN A 182 -22.37 -24.39 5.45
CA GLN A 182 -22.88 -24.24 6.82
C GLN A 182 -21.72 -24.12 7.82
N VAL A 183 -21.57 -22.94 8.41
CA VAL A 183 -20.54 -22.65 9.42
C VAL A 183 -21.14 -22.85 10.82
N PRO A 184 -20.58 -23.70 11.69
CA PRO A 184 -20.98 -23.81 13.10
C PRO A 184 -20.64 -22.54 13.91
N ASP A 185 -21.43 -22.23 14.94
CA ASP A 185 -21.25 -21.01 15.73
C ASP A 185 -19.92 -20.98 16.49
N GLU A 186 -19.41 -22.15 16.90
CA GLU A 186 -18.12 -22.24 17.62
C GLU A 186 -16.92 -21.84 16.73
N LEU A 187 -17.08 -21.90 15.41
CA LEU A 187 -16.04 -21.62 14.42
C LEU A 187 -16.21 -20.24 13.77
N LEU A 188 -17.35 -19.59 13.98
CA LEU A 188 -17.74 -18.41 13.23
C LEU A 188 -16.79 -17.21 13.42
N SER A 189 -16.50 -16.82 14.67
CA SER A 189 -15.57 -15.72 14.95
C SER A 189 -14.17 -15.98 14.40
N ALA A 190 -13.69 -17.24 14.48
CA ALA A 190 -12.38 -17.62 13.96
C ALA A 190 -12.33 -17.56 12.42
N LEU A 191 -13.42 -17.97 11.75
CA LEU A 191 -13.56 -17.85 10.30
C LEU A 191 -13.55 -16.39 9.86
N LEU A 192 -14.43 -15.57 10.45
CA LEU A 192 -14.56 -14.15 10.12
C LEU A 192 -13.26 -13.36 10.40
N ALA A 193 -12.51 -13.73 11.43
CA ALA A 193 -11.20 -13.14 11.72
C ALA A 193 -10.16 -13.40 10.62
N ARG A 194 -10.30 -14.50 9.88
CA ARG A 194 -9.37 -14.94 8.82
C ARG A 194 -9.77 -14.47 7.42
N LEU A 195 -11.06 -14.17 7.17
CA LEU A 195 -11.52 -13.66 5.88
C LEU A 195 -10.90 -12.30 5.55
N ARG A 196 -10.38 -12.17 4.33
CA ARG A 196 -9.72 -10.94 3.85
C ARG A 196 -10.63 -10.08 2.98
N THR A 197 -11.57 -10.68 2.27
CA THR A 197 -12.40 -10.00 1.28
C THR A 197 -13.88 -10.24 1.56
N PRO A 198 -14.75 -9.25 1.25
CA PRO A 198 -16.16 -9.33 1.59
C PRO A 198 -17.03 -9.95 0.47
N ASP A 199 -16.57 -11.02 -0.19
CA ASP A 199 -17.24 -11.68 -1.34
C ASP A 199 -17.94 -13.00 -0.99
N VAL A 200 -17.99 -13.37 0.30
CA VAL A 200 -18.82 -14.49 0.75
C VAL A 200 -20.31 -14.10 0.58
N PRO A 201 -21.13 -14.89 -0.13
CA PRO A 201 -22.50 -14.48 -0.50
C PRO A 201 -23.41 -14.10 0.67
N ASN A 202 -23.31 -14.78 1.82
CA ASN A 202 -24.11 -14.57 3.03
C ASN A 202 -23.30 -13.91 4.17
N LEU A 203 -22.30 -13.10 3.81
CA LEU A 203 -21.41 -12.47 4.80
C LEU A 203 -22.15 -11.59 5.82
N PRO A 204 -23.14 -10.76 5.44
CA PRO A 204 -23.88 -9.95 6.42
C PRO A 204 -24.56 -10.77 7.51
N GLU A 205 -25.19 -11.89 7.15
CA GLU A 205 -25.82 -12.81 8.09
C GLU A 205 -24.79 -13.45 9.02
N LEU A 206 -23.64 -13.87 8.49
CA LEU A 206 -22.55 -14.43 9.29
C LEU A 206 -22.00 -13.41 10.29
N VAL A 207 -21.84 -12.15 9.88
CA VAL A 207 -21.38 -11.06 10.78
C VAL A 207 -22.40 -10.81 11.88
N VAL A 208 -23.68 -10.64 11.55
CA VAL A 208 -24.71 -10.35 12.56
C VAL A 208 -24.93 -11.53 13.51
N ARG A 209 -24.83 -12.77 13.01
CA ARG A 209 -24.90 -13.98 13.84
C ARG A 209 -23.71 -14.10 14.80
N GLU A 210 -22.54 -13.53 14.44
CA GLU A 210 -21.35 -13.56 15.29
C GLU A 210 -21.41 -12.60 16.47
N LEU A 211 -21.91 -11.38 16.26
CA LEU A 211 -21.91 -10.30 17.26
C LEU A 211 -22.49 -10.66 18.66
N PRO A 212 -23.54 -11.49 18.82
CA PRO A 212 -24.06 -11.84 20.14
C PRO A 212 -23.30 -12.98 20.84
N LEU A 213 -22.33 -13.63 20.20
CA LEU A 213 -21.61 -14.76 20.80
C LEU A 213 -20.70 -14.28 21.95
N GLU A 214 -20.57 -15.07 23.02
CA GLU A 214 -19.85 -14.65 24.26
C GLU A 214 -18.38 -14.24 24.04
N ARG A 215 -17.74 -14.75 22.98
CA ARG A 215 -16.35 -14.45 22.62
C ARG A 215 -16.22 -13.42 21.49
N ALA A 216 -17.33 -12.94 20.94
CA ALA A 216 -17.35 -11.96 19.87
C ALA A 216 -17.00 -10.57 20.41
N GLY A 217 -16.23 -9.81 19.61
CA GLY A 217 -15.98 -8.40 19.89
C GLY A 217 -17.14 -7.51 19.45
N SER A 218 -17.03 -6.20 19.67
CA SER A 218 -17.96 -5.26 19.05
C SER A 218 -17.77 -5.23 17.52
N PHE A 219 -18.80 -4.76 16.81
CA PHE A 219 -18.68 -4.46 15.39
C PHE A 219 -17.44 -3.58 15.15
N GLY A 220 -16.63 -3.93 14.15
CA GLY A 220 -15.34 -3.29 13.90
C GLY A 220 -14.13 -3.92 14.63
N ALA A 221 -14.32 -4.89 15.53
CA ALA A 221 -13.21 -5.63 16.15
C ALA A 221 -12.46 -6.52 15.14
N LEU A 222 -13.19 -7.22 14.27
CA LEU A 222 -12.60 -8.03 13.20
C LEU A 222 -12.30 -7.19 11.96
N SER A 223 -11.25 -7.56 11.23
CA SER A 223 -10.83 -6.85 10.02
C SER A 223 -11.92 -6.87 8.94
N ILE A 224 -12.65 -7.98 8.80
CA ILE A 224 -13.71 -8.15 7.83
C ILE A 224 -14.89 -7.18 8.05
N HIS A 225 -15.19 -6.80 9.30
CA HIS A 225 -16.26 -5.84 9.63
C HIS A 225 -16.02 -4.48 8.94
N ARG A 226 -14.76 -4.04 8.88
CA ARG A 226 -14.38 -2.76 8.27
C ARG A 226 -14.25 -2.84 6.75
N ARG A 227 -14.26 -4.06 6.19
CA ARG A 227 -14.11 -4.34 4.77
C ARG A 227 -15.44 -4.57 4.05
N LEU A 228 -16.55 -4.84 4.75
CA LEU A 228 -17.89 -4.98 4.15
C LEU A 228 -18.20 -3.90 3.11
N THR A 229 -18.81 -4.25 1.98
CA THR A 229 -19.25 -3.25 0.99
C THR A 229 -20.35 -2.34 1.55
N LEU A 230 -20.66 -1.23 0.88
CA LEU A 230 -21.71 -0.31 1.35
C LEU A 230 -23.07 -1.01 1.42
N ALA A 231 -23.40 -1.85 0.42
CA ALA A 231 -24.62 -2.64 0.42
C ALA A 231 -24.67 -3.62 1.61
N GLN A 232 -23.57 -4.32 1.88
CA GLN A 232 -23.47 -5.26 3.00
C GLN A 232 -23.55 -4.56 4.37
N LEU A 233 -22.98 -3.37 4.53
CA LEU A 233 -23.11 -2.58 5.77
C LEU A 233 -24.57 -2.25 6.06
N TYR A 234 -25.33 -1.84 5.04
CA TYR A 234 -26.77 -1.59 5.20
C TYR A 234 -27.56 -2.87 5.43
N GLU A 235 -27.15 -4.00 4.83
CA GLU A 235 -27.77 -5.30 5.09
C GLU A 235 -27.55 -5.76 6.54
N CYS A 236 -26.33 -5.62 7.07
CA CYS A 236 -26.06 -5.84 8.49
C CYS A 236 -26.97 -4.98 9.39
N ALA A 237 -27.15 -3.70 9.06
CA ALA A 237 -28.02 -2.81 9.83
C ALA A 237 -29.51 -3.17 9.72
N LYS A 238 -29.96 -3.75 8.61
CA LYS A 238 -31.32 -4.30 8.49
C LYS A 238 -31.52 -5.52 9.39
N LEU A 239 -30.51 -6.39 9.48
CA LEU A 239 -30.53 -7.60 10.30
C LEU A 239 -30.39 -7.29 11.81
N ASP A 240 -29.52 -6.34 12.17
CA ASP A 240 -29.36 -5.79 13.52
C ASP A 240 -29.37 -4.26 13.49
N PRO A 241 -30.55 -3.63 13.72
CA PRO A 241 -30.70 -2.18 13.75
C PRO A 241 -29.86 -1.47 14.84
N SER A 242 -29.36 -2.19 15.84
CA SER A 242 -28.50 -1.59 16.88
C SER A 242 -27.17 -1.08 16.32
N LEU A 243 -26.74 -1.59 15.15
CA LEU A 243 -25.50 -1.18 14.49
C LEU A 243 -25.48 0.29 14.07
N GLU A 244 -26.63 0.88 13.74
CA GLU A 244 -26.73 2.30 13.38
C GLU A 244 -26.38 3.23 14.55
N SER A 245 -26.42 2.71 15.78
CA SER A 245 -26.00 3.43 16.99
C SER A 245 -24.49 3.31 17.26
N ARG A 246 -23.75 2.48 16.50
CA ARG A 246 -22.32 2.20 16.72
C ARG A 246 -21.43 3.07 15.84
N ARG A 247 -20.43 3.69 16.44
CA ARG A 247 -19.51 4.61 15.75
C ARG A 247 -18.73 3.92 14.63
N GLU A 248 -18.26 2.70 14.87
CA GLU A 248 -17.42 1.94 13.94
C GLU A 248 -18.17 1.65 12.64
N TRP A 249 -19.48 1.39 12.72
CA TRP A 249 -20.33 1.20 11.55
C TRP A 249 -20.56 2.53 10.81
N VAL A 250 -20.85 3.61 11.54
CA VAL A 250 -21.03 4.94 10.95
C VAL A 250 -19.76 5.41 10.23
N ASP A 251 -18.59 5.29 10.86
CA ASP A 251 -17.30 5.65 10.26
C ASP A 251 -16.99 4.80 9.02
N ALA A 252 -17.39 3.51 9.02
CA ALA A 252 -17.24 2.63 7.86
C ALA A 252 -18.15 3.01 6.68
N VAL A 253 -19.39 3.45 6.95
CA VAL A 253 -20.30 3.96 5.91
C VAL A 253 -19.78 5.28 5.33
N LEU A 254 -19.38 6.23 6.19
CA LEU A 254 -18.86 7.53 5.76
C LEU A 254 -17.66 7.41 4.83
N ALA A 255 -16.72 6.50 5.12
CA ALA A 255 -15.56 6.26 4.26
C ALA A 255 -15.95 5.81 2.84
N ARG A 256 -17.08 5.13 2.67
CA ARG A 256 -17.59 4.62 1.38
C ARG A 256 -18.48 5.61 0.64
N LEU A 257 -18.92 6.68 1.30
CA LEU A 257 -19.66 7.78 0.67
C LEU A 257 -18.73 8.83 0.06
N ALA A 258 -17.41 8.69 0.26
CA ALA A 258 -16.39 9.55 -0.32
C ALA A 258 -16.47 9.60 -1.87
N PRO A 259 -16.13 10.75 -2.48
CA PRO A 259 -16.06 10.86 -3.93
C PRO A 259 -14.99 9.93 -4.51
N SER A 260 -15.19 9.47 -5.74
CA SER A 260 -14.16 8.74 -6.49
C SER A 260 -12.97 9.65 -6.83
N ALA A 261 -11.83 9.06 -7.20
CA ALA A 261 -10.66 9.81 -7.67
C ALA A 261 -10.96 10.69 -8.90
N ASP A 262 -11.92 10.30 -9.73
CA ASP A 262 -12.38 11.06 -10.91
C ASP A 262 -13.30 12.25 -10.58
N GLU A 263 -13.89 12.32 -9.38
CA GLU A 263 -14.78 13.42 -8.96
C GLU A 263 -14.00 14.58 -8.31
N ASP A 264 -13.79 15.68 -9.03
CA ASP A 264 -13.10 16.86 -8.50
C ASP A 264 -13.99 17.75 -7.62
N THR A 265 -14.21 17.34 -6.38
CA THR A 265 -15.00 18.12 -5.40
C THR A 265 -14.37 19.46 -4.98
N ARG A 266 -13.13 19.76 -5.39
CA ARG A 266 -12.48 21.05 -5.09
C ARG A 266 -12.80 22.10 -6.15
N ARG A 267 -12.84 21.70 -7.42
CA ARG A 267 -13.06 22.60 -8.56
C ARG A 267 -14.48 22.57 -9.10
N ASP A 268 -15.18 21.45 -8.96
CA ASP A 268 -16.56 21.30 -9.41
C ASP A 268 -17.55 21.47 -8.24
N PRO A 269 -18.30 22.60 -8.18
CA PRO A 269 -19.32 22.81 -7.17
C PRO A 269 -20.42 21.76 -7.20
N ALA A 270 -20.76 21.20 -8.36
CA ALA A 270 -21.80 20.19 -8.49
C ALA A 270 -21.34 18.84 -7.90
N ALA A 271 -20.11 18.40 -8.19
CA ALA A 271 -19.53 17.21 -7.56
C ALA A 271 -19.43 17.38 -6.02
N ARG A 272 -19.00 18.56 -5.56
CA ARG A 272 -18.94 18.86 -4.11
C ARG A 272 -20.32 18.84 -3.46
N LEU A 273 -21.34 19.35 -4.15
CA LEU A 273 -22.72 19.33 -3.69
C LEU A 273 -23.24 17.90 -3.59
N ALA A 274 -23.08 17.10 -4.64
CA ALA A 274 -23.51 15.70 -4.66
C ALA A 274 -22.89 14.89 -3.50
N HIS A 275 -21.60 15.13 -3.20
CA HIS A 275 -20.94 14.54 -2.04
C HIS A 275 -21.60 14.94 -0.70
N LEU A 276 -21.86 16.23 -0.50
CA LEU A 276 -22.52 16.72 0.70
C LEU A 276 -23.96 16.19 0.85
N GLU A 277 -24.68 16.02 -0.25
CA GLU A 277 -26.04 15.48 -0.24
C GLU A 277 -26.05 14.00 0.16
N ARG A 278 -25.12 13.18 -0.35
CA ARG A 278 -24.93 11.80 0.10
C ARG A 278 -24.66 11.73 1.61
N LEU A 279 -23.78 12.60 2.11
CA LEU A 279 -23.47 12.68 3.54
C LEU A 279 -24.68 13.14 4.36
N ALA A 280 -25.45 14.12 3.87
CA ALA A 280 -26.62 14.65 4.55
C ALA A 280 -27.73 13.61 4.64
N GLU A 281 -28.03 12.92 3.53
CA GLU A 281 -29.02 11.84 3.49
C GLU A 281 -28.70 10.76 4.53
N PHE A 282 -27.44 10.38 4.66
CA PHE A 282 -27.01 9.41 5.66
C PHE A 282 -27.10 9.96 7.09
N ALA A 283 -26.54 11.15 7.34
CA ALA A 283 -26.47 11.72 8.69
C ALA A 283 -27.85 12.01 9.30
N GLU A 284 -28.84 12.38 8.48
CA GLU A 284 -30.22 12.65 8.95
C GLU A 284 -30.99 11.39 9.40
N ARG A 285 -30.57 10.20 8.97
CA ARG A 285 -31.17 8.93 9.41
C ARG A 285 -30.63 8.45 10.76
N LEU A 286 -29.50 9.00 11.22
CA LEU A 286 -28.81 8.50 12.41
C LEU A 286 -29.45 8.99 13.73
N PRO A 287 -29.33 8.21 14.81
CA PRO A 287 -29.77 8.61 16.15
C PRO A 287 -29.13 9.92 16.67
N ALA A 288 -29.73 10.51 17.71
CA ALA A 288 -29.26 11.74 18.36
C ALA A 288 -27.80 11.69 18.86
N ALA A 289 -27.28 10.48 19.15
CA ALA A 289 -25.88 10.27 19.51
C ALA A 289 -24.87 10.80 18.45
N PHE A 290 -25.30 10.96 17.20
CA PHE A 290 -24.50 11.46 16.08
C PHE A 290 -24.83 12.90 15.68
N ASP A 291 -25.39 13.70 16.59
CA ASP A 291 -25.66 15.12 16.35
C ASP A 291 -24.39 15.90 15.97
N SER A 292 -23.22 15.56 16.49
CA SER A 292 -21.95 16.18 16.06
C SER A 292 -21.64 15.94 14.57
N LEU A 293 -21.98 14.76 14.03
CA LEU A 293 -21.83 14.47 12.60
C LEU A 293 -22.87 15.24 11.77
N ARG A 294 -24.12 15.29 12.23
CA ARG A 294 -25.17 16.10 11.57
C ARG A 294 -24.78 17.57 11.52
N ALA A 295 -24.25 18.11 12.62
CA ALA A 295 -23.76 19.49 12.66
C ALA A 295 -22.59 19.70 11.68
N HIS A 296 -21.62 18.77 11.65
CA HIS A 296 -20.51 18.77 10.69
C HIS A 296 -20.99 18.85 9.24
N VAL A 297 -21.90 17.97 8.84
CA VAL A 297 -22.42 17.94 7.47
C VAL A 297 -23.24 19.20 7.15
N ARG A 298 -24.13 19.64 8.07
CA ARG A 298 -24.94 20.85 7.90
C ARG A 298 -24.07 22.11 7.78
N TYR A 299 -23.01 22.22 8.58
CA TYR A 299 -22.04 23.33 8.48
C TYR A 299 -21.39 23.38 7.10
N HIS A 300 -20.84 22.25 6.62
CA HIS A 300 -20.17 22.21 5.31
C HIS A 300 -21.12 22.42 4.14
N ARG A 301 -22.41 22.06 4.30
CA ARG A 301 -23.48 22.39 3.36
C ARG A 301 -23.80 23.89 3.36
N LEU A 302 -23.94 24.51 4.52
CA LEU A 302 -24.16 25.96 4.64
C LEU A 302 -22.96 26.77 4.13
N ALA A 303 -21.74 26.30 4.34
CA ALA A 303 -20.53 26.92 3.79
C ALA A 303 -20.50 26.83 2.26
N HIS A 304 -20.97 25.71 1.69
CA HIS A 304 -21.14 25.56 0.24
C HIS A 304 -22.18 26.52 -0.33
N ASP A 305 -23.35 26.58 0.32
CA ASP A 305 -24.43 27.48 -0.07
C ASP A 305 -23.95 28.93 -0.04
N LEU A 306 -23.25 29.33 1.03
CA LEU A 306 -22.68 30.66 1.17
C LEU A 306 -21.69 30.98 0.04
N ALA A 307 -20.80 30.04 -0.30
CA ALA A 307 -19.83 30.19 -1.39
C ALA A 307 -20.49 30.23 -2.79
N THR A 308 -21.70 29.68 -2.94
CA THR A 308 -22.46 29.68 -4.20
C THR A 308 -23.57 30.74 -4.24
N GLY A 309 -23.71 31.55 -3.18
CA GLY A 309 -24.69 32.63 -3.08
C GLY A 309 -26.11 32.17 -2.73
N VAL A 310 -26.27 30.91 -2.30
CA VAL A 310 -27.53 30.33 -1.87
C VAL A 310 -27.72 30.60 -0.37
N PHE A 311 -28.90 31.05 0.04
CA PHE A 311 -29.25 31.27 1.45
C PHE A 311 -30.56 30.55 1.79
N ASP A 312 -30.46 29.29 2.22
CA ASP A 312 -31.61 28.51 2.67
C ASP A 312 -31.88 28.73 4.16
N ARG A 313 -33.00 29.41 4.46
CA ARG A 313 -33.39 29.74 5.84
C ARG A 313 -33.72 28.50 6.66
N ALA A 314 -34.38 27.50 6.08
CA ALA A 314 -34.76 26.30 6.80
C ALA A 314 -33.52 25.49 7.22
N ARG A 315 -32.55 25.37 6.31
CA ARG A 315 -31.26 24.70 6.57
C ARG A 315 -30.44 25.43 7.62
N PHE A 316 -30.37 26.77 7.54
CA PHE A 316 -29.68 27.57 8.56
C PHE A 316 -30.32 27.38 9.94
N LEU A 317 -31.66 27.48 10.04
CA LEU A 317 -32.38 27.27 11.29
C LEU A 317 -32.18 25.83 11.84
N ALA A 318 -32.13 24.83 10.96
CA ALA A 318 -31.87 23.45 11.36
C ALA A 318 -30.49 23.29 12.02
N TYR A 319 -29.45 23.94 11.49
CA TYR A 319 -28.12 23.98 12.12
C TYR A 319 -28.11 24.83 13.40
N ALA A 320 -28.70 26.03 13.35
CA ALA A 320 -28.69 26.98 14.47
C ALA A 320 -29.39 26.45 15.74
N ARG A 321 -30.40 25.58 15.59
CA ARG A 321 -31.09 24.88 16.68
C ARG A 321 -30.23 23.83 17.39
N MET A 322 -29.10 23.41 16.82
CA MET A 322 -28.25 22.40 17.43
C MET A 322 -27.47 23.03 18.61
N PRO A 323 -27.56 22.44 19.82
CA PRO A 323 -26.90 22.95 21.01
C PRO A 323 -25.39 22.80 20.87
N ARG A 324 -24.66 23.91 20.82
CA ARG A 324 -23.20 23.93 20.57
C ARG A 324 -22.54 25.07 21.33
N PRO A 325 -21.28 24.91 21.77
CA PRO A 325 -20.54 25.94 22.49
C PRO A 325 -19.93 26.94 21.51
N SER A 326 -20.76 27.79 20.90
CA SER A 326 -20.35 28.81 19.94
C SER A 326 -20.75 30.21 20.39
N SER A 327 -20.02 31.22 19.90
CA SER A 327 -20.25 32.62 20.23
C SER A 327 -21.65 33.08 19.82
N GLY A 328 -22.36 33.72 20.74
CA GLY A 328 -23.70 34.27 20.52
C GLY A 328 -24.84 33.25 20.57
N VAL A 329 -24.58 31.95 20.68
CA VAL A 329 -25.62 30.92 20.92
C VAL A 329 -26.24 31.13 22.29
N ASN A 330 -27.57 31.05 22.39
CA ASN A 330 -28.27 31.23 23.66
C ASN A 330 -27.84 30.14 24.69
N PRO A 331 -27.27 30.49 25.86
CA PRO A 331 -26.83 29.52 26.86
C PRO A 331 -27.94 28.57 27.31
N LEU A 332 -29.19 29.06 27.36
CA LEU A 332 -30.34 28.23 27.73
C LEU A 332 -30.61 27.11 26.72
N LEU A 333 -30.22 27.26 25.45
CA LEU A 333 -30.33 26.20 24.45
C LEU A 333 -29.38 25.04 24.77
N VAL A 334 -28.19 25.36 25.29
CA VAL A 334 -27.16 24.38 25.68
C VAL A 334 -27.51 23.74 27.03
N GLU A 335 -27.86 24.55 28.03
CA GLU A 335 -28.21 24.09 29.38
C GLU A 335 -29.43 23.16 29.42
N ARG A 336 -30.42 23.39 28.54
CA ARG A 336 -31.63 22.57 28.47
C ARG A 336 -31.46 21.29 27.63
N SER A 337 -30.34 21.14 26.93
CA SER A 337 -30.10 20.00 26.07
C SER A 337 -29.55 18.80 26.86
N LYS A 338 -29.93 17.59 26.44
CA LYS A 338 -29.38 16.32 26.96
C LYS A 338 -28.00 15.98 26.37
N GLY A 339 -27.56 16.70 25.34
CA GLY A 339 -26.26 16.50 24.67
C GLY A 339 -25.83 17.74 23.89
N VAL A 340 -24.53 18.00 23.84
CA VAL A 340 -23.93 19.17 23.18
C VAL A 340 -23.09 18.70 22.00
N VAL A 341 -23.22 19.38 20.87
CA VAL A 341 -22.42 19.15 19.67
C VAL A 341 -20.97 19.52 19.93
N ASP A 342 -20.08 18.62 19.52
CA ASP A 342 -18.63 18.83 19.51
C ASP A 342 -18.17 19.30 18.12
N LEU A 343 -17.85 20.59 18.00
CA LEU A 343 -17.38 21.22 16.76
C LEU A 343 -15.94 20.85 16.40
N GLY A 344 -15.15 20.35 17.35
CA GLY A 344 -13.77 19.93 17.16
C GLY A 344 -13.63 18.49 16.66
N ARG A 345 -14.72 17.73 16.65
CA ARG A 345 -14.70 16.30 16.30
C ARG A 345 -14.36 16.07 14.82
N GLU A 346 -13.49 15.09 14.58
CA GLU A 346 -13.13 14.65 13.23
C GLU A 346 -14.00 13.49 12.75
N PHE A 347 -14.30 13.48 11.45
CA PHE A 347 -15.08 12.44 10.78
C PHE A 347 -14.46 12.09 9.43
N PRO A 348 -14.54 10.82 8.97
CA PRO A 348 -14.01 10.38 7.68
C PRO A 348 -14.90 10.83 6.49
N THR A 349 -15.16 12.14 6.40
CA THR A 349 -16.01 12.77 5.37
C THR A 349 -15.19 13.47 4.27
N GLY A 350 -13.88 13.60 4.46
CA GLY A 350 -12.99 14.40 3.62
C GLY A 350 -12.97 15.90 3.96
N PHE A 351 -13.81 16.36 4.89
CA PHE A 351 -13.86 17.75 5.33
C PHE A 351 -13.17 17.96 6.69
N THR A 352 -12.62 19.15 6.90
CA THR A 352 -12.01 19.54 8.17
C THR A 352 -13.05 19.74 9.27
N PRO A 353 -12.71 19.56 10.55
CA PRO A 353 -13.58 19.90 11.67
C PRO A 353 -14.00 21.37 11.63
N ILE A 354 -15.17 21.68 12.20
CA ILE A 354 -15.73 23.04 12.24
C ILE A 354 -14.83 23.96 13.05
N ARG A 355 -14.50 23.55 14.28
CA ARG A 355 -13.79 24.33 15.32
C ARG A 355 -14.52 25.61 15.73
N ASP A 356 -14.74 26.53 14.81
CA ASP A 356 -15.48 27.79 14.99
C ASP A 356 -16.42 28.02 13.80
N ASP A 357 -17.69 28.32 14.11
CA ASP A 357 -18.73 28.63 13.13
C ASP A 357 -19.22 30.09 13.19
N GLY A 358 -18.60 30.94 14.02
CA GLY A 358 -19.05 32.31 14.25
C GLY A 358 -19.16 33.14 12.98
N GLU A 359 -18.17 33.08 12.08
CA GLU A 359 -18.19 33.81 10.81
C GLU A 359 -19.34 33.35 9.89
N LEU A 360 -19.56 32.02 9.80
CA LEU A 360 -20.64 31.45 8.99
C LEU A 360 -22.00 31.87 9.53
N VAL A 361 -22.21 31.70 10.84
CA VAL A 361 -23.47 32.05 11.51
C VAL A 361 -23.77 33.54 11.34
N ARG A 362 -22.76 34.38 11.55
CA ARG A 362 -22.88 35.83 11.37
C ARG A 362 -23.27 36.19 9.93
N ALA A 363 -22.64 35.60 8.92
CA ALA A 363 -22.95 35.87 7.51
C ALA A 363 -24.42 35.55 7.15
N TYR A 364 -24.97 34.45 7.67
CA TYR A 364 -26.38 34.09 7.47
C TYR A 364 -27.34 35.03 8.22
N LEU A 365 -27.02 35.41 9.46
CA LEU A 365 -27.83 36.38 10.21
C LEU A 365 -27.83 37.75 9.54
N GLU A 366 -26.66 38.25 9.10
CA GLU A 366 -26.55 39.51 8.35
C GLU A 366 -27.38 39.49 7.07
N HIS A 367 -27.46 38.34 6.37
CA HIS A 367 -28.32 38.19 5.20
C HIS A 367 -29.82 38.26 5.57
N PHE A 368 -30.29 37.42 6.51
CA PHE A 368 -31.72 37.36 6.84
C PHE A 368 -32.23 38.61 7.59
N LEU A 369 -31.38 39.28 8.36
CA LEU A 369 -31.75 40.49 9.11
C LEU A 369 -31.69 41.77 8.26
N ARG A 370 -31.06 41.71 7.08
CA ARG A 370 -30.93 42.88 6.18
C ARG A 370 -32.27 43.55 5.92
N ASP A 371 -33.30 42.77 5.60
CA ASP A 371 -34.64 43.27 5.26
C ASP A 371 -35.70 43.01 6.34
N ALA A 372 -35.36 42.26 7.40
CA ALA A 372 -36.28 41.97 8.51
C ALA A 372 -36.56 43.21 9.39
N ALA A 373 -37.76 43.32 9.98
CA ALA A 373 -38.10 44.45 10.87
C ALA A 373 -37.41 44.37 12.25
N ASP A 374 -37.16 43.16 12.73
CA ASP A 374 -36.53 42.82 14.00
C ASP A 374 -35.85 41.45 13.93
N ALA A 375 -35.20 41.03 15.01
CA ALA A 375 -34.52 39.74 15.14
C ALA A 375 -35.33 38.66 15.88
N SER A 376 -36.64 38.88 16.09
CA SER A 376 -37.49 38.01 16.92
C SER A 376 -37.49 36.55 16.46
N ALA A 377 -37.39 36.32 15.15
CA ALA A 377 -37.35 34.99 14.56
C ALA A 377 -36.12 34.14 14.95
N PHE A 378 -35.11 34.74 15.59
CA PHE A 378 -33.88 34.09 16.04
C PHE A 378 -33.66 34.15 17.55
N ALA A 379 -34.54 34.84 18.31
CA ALA A 379 -34.35 35.14 19.73
C ALA A 379 -34.29 33.90 20.65
N GLU A 380 -34.93 32.79 20.24
CA GLU A 380 -34.84 31.52 20.97
C GLU A 380 -33.50 30.80 20.76
N LEU A 381 -32.76 31.13 19.69
CA LEU A 381 -31.56 30.41 19.26
C LEU A 381 -30.26 31.12 19.67
N PHE A 382 -30.28 32.44 19.74
CA PHE A 382 -29.11 33.28 20.02
C PHE A 382 -29.38 34.24 21.17
N GLU A 383 -28.33 34.68 21.84
CA GLU A 383 -28.41 35.68 22.90
C GLU A 383 -28.98 37.00 22.37
N GLN A 384 -29.93 37.59 23.11
CA GLN A 384 -30.59 38.83 22.69
C GLN A 384 -29.57 39.96 22.42
N ARG A 385 -28.55 40.12 23.29
CA ARG A 385 -27.50 41.12 23.10
C ARG A 385 -26.70 40.92 21.81
N PHE A 386 -26.40 39.67 21.48
CA PHE A 386 -25.71 39.33 20.23
C PHE A 386 -26.58 39.64 19.01
N LEU A 387 -27.87 39.25 19.04
CA LEU A 387 -28.81 39.54 17.96
C LEU A 387 -29.06 41.03 17.77
N ASP A 388 -29.26 41.78 18.85
CA ASP A 388 -29.47 43.23 18.81
C ASP A 388 -28.26 43.92 18.18
N ARG A 389 -27.05 43.48 18.54
CA ARG A 389 -25.80 43.96 17.94
C ARG A 389 -25.72 43.61 16.45
N VAL A 390 -25.93 42.36 16.05
CA VAL A 390 -25.88 41.95 14.64
C VAL A 390 -26.96 42.67 13.81
N LEU A 391 -28.18 42.82 14.33
CA LEU A 391 -29.27 43.57 13.68
C LEU A 391 -28.89 45.04 13.50
N ALA A 392 -28.45 45.71 14.56
CA ALA A 392 -28.04 47.11 14.52
C ALA A 392 -26.89 47.32 13.53
N GLU A 393 -25.81 46.52 13.62
CA GLU A 393 -24.69 46.58 12.67
C GLU A 393 -25.17 46.34 11.24
N THR A 394 -25.99 45.31 10.98
CA THR A 394 -26.52 45.00 9.65
C THR A 394 -27.34 46.16 9.07
N LYS A 395 -28.25 46.75 9.86
CA LYS A 395 -29.12 47.85 9.42
C LYS A 395 -28.35 49.13 9.17
N LEU A 396 -27.37 49.44 10.02
CA LEU A 396 -26.48 50.59 9.86
C LEU A 396 -25.60 50.43 8.61
N LEU A 397 -24.99 49.26 8.41
CA LEU A 397 -24.18 48.94 7.24
C LEU A 397 -25.02 48.97 5.94
N ALA A 398 -26.26 48.48 5.96
CA ALA A 398 -27.17 48.54 4.81
C ALA A 398 -27.78 49.93 4.59
N GLY A 399 -27.72 50.82 5.58
CA GLY A 399 -28.39 52.12 5.55
C GLY A 399 -29.92 52.05 5.51
N SER A 400 -30.50 51.03 6.18
CA SER A 400 -31.94 50.72 6.16
C SER A 400 -32.62 51.12 7.48
N GLY A 401 -33.79 51.76 7.40
CA GLY A 401 -34.60 52.16 8.58
C GLY A 401 -34.08 53.41 9.29
N ASP A 402 -34.50 53.62 10.55
CA ASP A 402 -34.09 54.78 11.34
C ASP A 402 -32.73 54.53 12.03
N ALA A 403 -31.70 55.26 11.59
CA ALA A 403 -30.36 55.17 12.14
C ALA A 403 -30.29 55.50 13.64
N LYS A 404 -31.14 56.41 14.15
CA LYS A 404 -31.17 56.74 15.60
C LYS A 404 -31.65 55.55 16.42
N ARG A 405 -32.65 54.82 15.92
CA ARG A 405 -33.15 53.59 16.54
C ARG A 405 -32.05 52.53 16.62
N TRP A 406 -31.32 52.30 15.53
CA TRP A 406 -30.26 51.27 15.49
C TRP A 406 -29.03 51.65 16.31
N TYR A 407 -28.68 52.93 16.34
CA TYR A 407 -27.67 53.46 17.26
C TYR A 407 -28.05 53.20 18.73
N ALA A 408 -29.29 53.52 19.10
CA ALA A 408 -29.78 53.26 20.45
C ALA A 408 -29.80 51.77 20.81
N LEU A 409 -30.11 50.89 19.84
CA LEU A 409 -30.09 49.45 20.02
C LEU A 409 -28.68 48.88 20.21
N LEU A 410 -27.67 49.45 19.52
CA LEU A 410 -26.26 49.07 19.72
C LEU A 410 -25.80 49.37 21.15
N GLY A 411 -26.34 50.42 21.77
CA GLY A 411 -26.21 50.73 23.20
C GLY A 411 -24.81 51.18 23.66
N ASP A 412 -23.86 51.31 22.74
CA ASP A 412 -22.47 51.65 23.00
C ASP A 412 -21.94 52.71 21.98
N PRO A 413 -21.72 53.97 22.40
CA PRO A 413 -21.16 55.01 21.55
C PRO A 413 -19.78 54.67 20.97
N ALA A 414 -18.95 53.94 21.73
CA ALA A 414 -17.62 53.55 21.28
C ALA A 414 -17.72 52.50 20.17
N ALA A 415 -18.64 51.53 20.29
CA ALA A 415 -18.89 50.54 19.25
C ALA A 415 -19.42 51.17 17.95
N TYR A 416 -20.29 52.19 18.05
CA TYR A 416 -20.75 52.92 16.86
C TYR A 416 -19.62 53.71 16.20
N ALA A 417 -18.86 54.48 16.98
CA ALA A 417 -17.72 55.24 16.45
C ALA A 417 -16.68 54.31 15.80
N ALA A 418 -16.39 53.18 16.44
CA ALA A 418 -15.52 52.14 15.87
C ALA A 418 -16.10 51.56 14.58
N LEU A 419 -17.40 51.27 14.54
CA LEU A 419 -18.07 50.78 13.33
C LEU A 419 -18.04 51.83 12.22
N GLU A 420 -18.30 53.11 12.50
CA GLU A 420 -18.28 54.19 11.52
C GLU A 420 -16.86 54.40 10.95
N GLN A 421 -15.85 54.44 11.81
CA GLN A 421 -14.45 54.63 11.43
C GLN A 421 -13.83 53.39 10.76
N ARG A 422 -14.36 52.18 11.01
CA ARG A 422 -13.85 50.94 10.40
C ARG A 422 -13.87 51.03 8.87
N VAL A 423 -12.71 50.83 8.27
CA VAL A 423 -12.57 50.71 6.83
C VAL A 423 -12.70 49.24 6.46
N GLU A 424 -13.56 48.91 5.51
CA GLU A 424 -13.69 47.54 4.99
C GLU A 424 -13.48 47.56 3.49
N ILE A 425 -12.54 46.74 3.04
CA ILE A 425 -12.38 46.33 1.65
C ILE A 425 -12.32 44.81 1.77
N ALA A 426 -13.37 44.11 1.36
CA ALA A 426 -13.48 42.68 1.60
C ALA A 426 -14.07 41.95 0.40
N PHE A 427 -13.61 40.73 0.15
CA PHE A 427 -14.15 39.88 -0.90
C PHE A 427 -15.36 39.10 -0.38
N PRO A 428 -16.47 39.04 -1.12
CA PRO A 428 -17.63 38.29 -0.71
C PRO A 428 -17.33 36.78 -0.68
N PRO A 429 -18.11 35.98 0.07
CA PRO A 429 -17.96 34.53 0.05
C PRO A 429 -18.16 33.89 -1.33
N THR A 430 -18.89 34.54 -2.23
CA THR A 430 -19.16 34.09 -3.61
C THR A 430 -18.01 34.36 -4.59
N ARG A 431 -16.84 34.73 -4.08
CA ARG A 431 -15.64 34.97 -4.89
C ARG A 431 -15.24 33.71 -5.65
N ARG A 432 -14.67 33.89 -6.84
CA ARG A 432 -14.26 32.81 -7.72
C ARG A 432 -12.82 32.41 -7.43
N GLU A 433 -12.57 31.14 -7.14
CA GLU A 433 -11.21 30.65 -6.84
C GLU A 433 -10.51 30.04 -8.06
N TRP A 434 -11.27 29.67 -9.09
CA TRP A 434 -10.77 28.99 -10.28
C TRP A 434 -11.20 29.72 -11.55
N PHE A 435 -10.25 29.91 -12.46
CA PHE A 435 -10.44 30.62 -13.72
C PHE A 435 -9.84 29.81 -14.86
N ALA A 436 -10.56 29.69 -15.99
CA ALA A 436 -9.95 29.17 -17.22
C ALA A 436 -8.94 30.18 -17.79
N ALA A 437 -7.98 29.73 -18.62
CA ALA A 437 -6.93 30.59 -19.16
C ALA A 437 -7.46 31.85 -19.85
N ASP A 438 -8.57 31.73 -20.58
CA ASP A 438 -9.17 32.81 -21.38
C ASP A 438 -10.41 33.44 -20.69
N GLU A 439 -10.72 33.03 -19.45
CA GLU A 439 -11.90 33.52 -18.73
C GLU A 439 -11.72 34.99 -18.31
N PRO A 440 -12.68 35.89 -18.63
CA PRO A 440 -12.66 37.26 -18.14
C PRO A 440 -12.76 37.31 -16.61
N VAL A 441 -11.95 38.14 -15.97
CA VAL A 441 -11.93 38.26 -14.51
C VAL A 441 -12.79 39.44 -14.05
N VAL A 442 -13.70 39.16 -13.12
CA VAL A 442 -14.54 40.13 -12.44
C VAL A 442 -14.40 39.94 -10.94
N LEU A 443 -14.14 41.03 -10.21
CA LEU A 443 -14.08 41.01 -8.75
C LEU A 443 -15.24 41.79 -8.15
N ASP A 444 -16.05 41.10 -7.36
CA ASP A 444 -16.99 41.73 -6.44
C ASP A 444 -16.27 42.04 -5.11
N VAL A 445 -16.47 43.24 -4.57
CA VAL A 445 -15.82 43.69 -3.34
C VAL A 445 -16.81 44.51 -2.52
N ASP A 446 -16.94 44.17 -1.24
CA ASP A 446 -17.69 44.95 -0.27
C ASP A 446 -16.80 46.09 0.25
N VAL A 447 -17.25 47.34 0.05
CA VAL A 447 -16.50 48.57 0.35
C VAL A 447 -17.23 49.39 1.41
N LYS A 448 -16.52 49.83 2.46
CA LYS A 448 -17.02 50.68 3.54
C LYS A 448 -15.96 51.70 3.96
N ASN A 449 -16.37 52.94 4.20
CA ASN A 449 -15.50 54.04 4.64
C ASN A 449 -14.24 54.22 3.78
N ALA A 450 -14.38 54.09 2.45
CA ALA A 450 -13.29 54.29 1.50
C ALA A 450 -13.77 55.25 0.39
N PRO A 451 -13.76 56.58 0.63
CA PRO A 451 -14.31 57.56 -0.32
C PRO A 451 -13.53 57.63 -1.65
N ALA A 452 -12.27 57.19 -1.64
CA ALA A 452 -11.50 56.90 -2.83
C ALA A 452 -10.93 55.49 -2.70
N LEU A 453 -11.13 54.66 -3.73
CA LEU A 453 -10.55 53.34 -3.85
C LEU A 453 -9.67 53.27 -5.09
N LEU A 454 -8.44 52.83 -4.89
CA LEU A 454 -7.47 52.59 -5.94
C LEU A 454 -7.40 51.09 -6.21
N VAL A 455 -7.66 50.69 -7.45
CA VAL A 455 -7.54 49.30 -7.91
C VAL A 455 -6.33 49.22 -8.81
N LYS A 456 -5.30 48.49 -8.36
CA LYS A 456 -4.05 48.29 -9.10
C LYS A 456 -3.93 46.85 -9.53
N VAL A 457 -3.60 46.65 -10.79
CA VAL A 457 -3.33 45.33 -11.36
C VAL A 457 -1.84 45.20 -11.64
N TYR A 458 -1.25 44.13 -11.13
CA TYR A 458 0.13 43.74 -11.35
C TYR A 458 0.14 42.38 -12.05
N GLU A 459 0.73 42.32 -13.25
CA GLU A 459 1.07 41.07 -13.91
C GLU A 459 2.44 40.62 -13.42
N VAL A 460 2.47 39.52 -12.69
CA VAL A 460 3.71 39.01 -12.09
C VAL A 460 4.48 38.22 -13.15
N HIS A 461 5.76 38.53 -13.30
CA HIS A 461 6.64 37.81 -14.23
C HIS A 461 7.02 36.44 -13.65
N ALA A 462 6.07 35.50 -13.69
CA ALA A 462 6.14 34.23 -12.97
C ALA A 462 7.40 33.40 -13.28
N LEU A 463 7.88 33.44 -14.54
CA LEU A 463 9.12 32.78 -14.93
C LEU A 463 10.32 33.24 -14.08
N ASN A 464 10.54 34.54 -13.96
CA ASN A 464 11.71 35.07 -13.24
C ASN A 464 11.59 34.76 -11.74
N TYR A 465 10.39 34.92 -11.18
CA TYR A 465 10.15 34.61 -9.78
C TYR A 465 10.42 33.12 -9.47
N TYR A 466 9.94 32.19 -10.30
CA TYR A 466 10.16 30.76 -10.08
C TYR A 466 11.62 30.34 -10.28
N LEU A 467 12.35 31.00 -11.20
CA LEU A 467 13.78 30.77 -11.39
C LEU A 467 14.61 31.23 -10.17
N ASP A 468 14.28 32.41 -9.62
CA ASP A 468 15.05 33.04 -8.54
C ASP A 468 14.69 32.47 -7.16
N GLU A 469 13.39 32.29 -6.88
CA GLU A 469 12.89 31.99 -5.54
C GLU A 469 12.54 30.50 -5.33
N GLN A 470 12.36 29.73 -6.42
CA GLN A 470 12.00 28.31 -6.40
C GLN A 470 10.81 27.95 -5.47
N ARG A 471 9.85 28.87 -5.36
CA ARG A 471 8.62 28.72 -4.57
C ARG A 471 7.43 29.29 -5.33
N GLU A 472 6.24 28.87 -4.95
CA GLU A 472 5.01 29.43 -5.50
C GLU A 472 4.85 30.93 -5.15
N ILE A 473 4.22 31.69 -6.05
CA ILE A 473 3.90 33.11 -5.81
C ILE A 473 2.76 33.16 -4.81
N GLU A 474 2.87 33.95 -3.76
CA GLU A 474 1.80 34.13 -2.76
C GLU A 474 1.24 35.55 -2.84
N ALA A 475 0.01 35.76 -2.36
CA ALA A 475 -0.60 37.10 -2.36
C ALA A 475 0.16 38.11 -1.47
N GLY A 476 1.00 37.62 -0.56
CA GLY A 476 1.87 38.42 0.30
C GLY A 476 3.10 39.01 -0.39
N LEU A 477 3.28 38.82 -1.70
CA LEU A 477 4.41 39.39 -2.45
C LEU A 477 4.54 40.91 -2.20
N PRO A 478 5.72 41.43 -1.83
CA PRO A 478 5.92 42.87 -1.66
C PRO A 478 5.75 43.60 -3.00
N LEU A 479 4.88 44.62 -3.03
CA LEU A 479 4.59 45.41 -4.24
C LEU A 479 5.15 46.83 -4.16
N ASP A 480 5.79 47.19 -3.05
CA ASP A 480 6.31 48.53 -2.81
C ASP A 480 7.39 48.90 -3.84
N GLY A 481 7.21 50.04 -4.49
CA GLY A 481 8.11 50.51 -5.55
C GLY A 481 7.86 49.89 -6.94
N LEU A 482 6.91 48.95 -7.09
CA LEU A 482 6.51 48.43 -8.39
C LEU A 482 5.47 49.33 -9.08
N ILE A 483 5.54 49.40 -10.41
CA ILE A 483 4.57 50.13 -11.24
C ILE A 483 3.46 49.16 -11.66
N ALA A 484 2.21 49.50 -11.36
CA ALA A 484 1.06 48.72 -11.78
C ALA A 484 0.88 48.75 -13.31
N ASN A 485 0.50 47.62 -13.90
CA ASN A 485 0.17 47.50 -15.32
C ASN A 485 -1.12 48.28 -15.66
N GLU A 486 -2.04 48.35 -14.71
CA GLU A 486 -3.26 49.13 -14.78
C GLU A 486 -3.58 49.71 -13.40
N GLU A 487 -4.00 50.97 -13.36
CA GLU A 487 -4.44 51.66 -12.15
C GLU A 487 -5.80 52.31 -12.46
N GLN A 488 -6.83 51.95 -11.71
CA GLN A 488 -8.15 52.55 -11.77
C GLN A 488 -8.45 53.25 -10.45
N GLN A 489 -8.93 54.50 -10.53
CA GLN A 489 -9.36 55.25 -9.36
C GLN A 489 -10.88 55.39 -9.37
N HIS A 490 -11.52 55.00 -8.27
CA HIS A 490 -12.95 55.10 -8.07
C HIS A 490 -13.24 56.03 -6.90
N ALA A 491 -14.23 56.91 -7.04
CA ALA A 491 -14.67 57.82 -5.99
C ALA A 491 -16.10 57.49 -5.57
N TYR A 492 -16.34 57.45 -4.26
CA TYR A 492 -17.62 57.11 -3.67
C TYR A 492 -18.08 58.21 -2.72
N ALA A 493 -19.38 58.54 -2.81
CA ALA A 493 -20.04 59.52 -1.94
C ALA A 493 -20.93 58.84 -0.87
N ASP A 494 -20.72 57.53 -0.63
CA ASP A 494 -21.47 56.78 0.37
C ASP A 494 -21.13 57.28 1.78
N ALA A 495 -22.11 57.24 2.69
CA ALA A 495 -21.86 57.55 4.09
C ALA A 495 -20.81 56.57 4.68
N PRO A 496 -19.88 57.02 5.56
CA PRO A 496 -18.80 56.19 6.12
C PRO A 496 -19.26 54.86 6.74
N ILE A 497 -20.46 54.84 7.31
CA ILE A 497 -21.03 53.65 7.94
C ILE A 497 -21.61 52.64 6.93
N ARG A 498 -21.89 53.03 5.68
CA ARG A 498 -22.53 52.13 4.69
C ARG A 498 -21.51 51.18 4.05
N ARG A 499 -21.88 49.91 3.94
CA ARG A 499 -21.16 48.88 3.19
C ARG A 499 -21.86 48.65 1.86
N VAL A 500 -21.18 48.94 0.76
CA VAL A 500 -21.71 48.83 -0.60
C VAL A 500 -20.88 47.85 -1.41
N ARG A 501 -21.55 46.88 -2.05
CA ARG A 501 -20.89 45.96 -2.98
C ARG A 501 -20.59 46.65 -4.30
N ARG A 502 -19.34 46.57 -4.75
CA ARG A 502 -18.84 47.12 -6.01
C ARG A 502 -18.32 45.98 -6.88
N ARG A 503 -18.50 46.11 -8.20
CA ARG A 503 -18.06 45.14 -9.21
C ARG A 503 -16.99 45.80 -10.07
N TYR A 504 -15.83 45.15 -10.20
CA TYR A 504 -14.72 45.62 -11.01
C TYR A 504 -14.43 44.61 -12.12
N GLU A 505 -14.50 45.06 -13.36
CA GLU A 505 -14.10 44.28 -14.53
C GLU A 505 -12.63 44.55 -14.82
N LEU A 506 -11.86 43.47 -14.99
CA LEU A 506 -10.41 43.53 -15.10
C LEU A 506 -9.95 42.98 -16.46
N PRO A 507 -10.17 43.71 -17.57
CA PRO A 507 -9.89 43.22 -18.92
C PRO A 507 -8.40 42.96 -19.17
N ARG A 508 -7.48 43.51 -18.35
CA ARG A 508 -6.06 43.19 -18.41
C ARG A 508 -5.73 41.74 -18.04
N LEU A 509 -6.62 41.04 -17.35
CA LEU A 509 -6.47 39.64 -16.97
C LEU A 509 -7.12 38.72 -18.03
N ALA A 510 -6.96 39.02 -19.32
CA ALA A 510 -7.59 38.26 -20.40
C ALA A 510 -6.90 36.92 -20.68
N GLY A 511 -5.57 36.84 -20.52
CA GLY A 511 -4.78 35.65 -20.84
C GLY A 511 -4.41 34.79 -19.63
N PRO A 512 -3.64 33.70 -19.86
CA PRO A 512 -3.00 32.92 -18.81
C PRO A 512 -1.87 33.73 -18.15
N GLY A 513 -1.64 33.50 -16.86
CA GLY A 513 -0.64 34.21 -16.07
C GLY A 513 -0.98 34.22 -14.58
N VAL A 514 -0.12 34.90 -13.82
CA VAL A 514 -0.31 35.16 -12.39
C VAL A 514 -0.45 36.66 -12.19
N TYR A 515 -1.58 37.09 -11.64
CA TYR A 515 -1.93 38.49 -11.48
C TYR A 515 -2.21 38.81 -10.01
N ILE A 516 -1.72 39.94 -9.53
CA ILE A 516 -2.09 40.47 -8.22
C ILE A 516 -2.93 41.72 -8.41
N VAL A 517 -4.13 41.73 -7.82
CA VAL A 517 -5.02 42.88 -7.79
C VAL A 517 -5.01 43.45 -6.39
N GLU A 518 -4.43 44.63 -6.22
CA GLU A 518 -4.37 45.35 -4.95
C GLU A 518 -5.44 46.45 -4.92
N LEU A 519 -6.33 46.39 -3.93
CA LEU A 519 -7.37 47.38 -3.68
C LEU A 519 -7.00 48.18 -2.44
N VAL A 520 -6.73 49.48 -2.60
CA VAL A 520 -6.27 50.34 -1.51
C VAL A 520 -7.23 51.52 -1.31
N GLY A 521 -7.68 51.72 -0.08
CA GLY A 521 -8.57 52.82 0.28
C GLY A 521 -8.51 53.14 1.76
N ASN A 522 -8.42 54.44 2.08
CA ASN A 522 -8.49 54.98 3.45
C ASN A 522 -7.60 54.25 4.48
N GLY A 523 -6.36 53.89 4.12
CA GLY A 523 -5.42 53.24 5.04
C GLY A 523 -5.54 51.71 5.13
N VAL A 524 -6.43 51.08 4.35
CA VAL A 524 -6.58 49.62 4.28
C VAL A 524 -6.32 49.15 2.86
N ALA A 525 -5.69 47.97 2.73
CA ALA A 525 -5.47 47.29 1.48
C ALA A 525 -6.02 45.86 1.50
N SER A 526 -6.43 45.37 0.33
CA SER A 526 -6.84 43.98 0.11
C SER A 526 -6.23 43.48 -1.19
N ARG A 527 -5.93 42.19 -1.26
CA ARG A 527 -5.24 41.58 -2.39
C ARG A 527 -5.98 40.35 -2.89
N ALA A 528 -6.14 40.25 -4.20
CA ALA A 528 -6.51 39.03 -4.88
C ALA A 528 -5.34 38.55 -5.74
N LEU A 529 -4.88 37.32 -5.52
CA LEU A 529 -3.93 36.62 -6.39
C LEU A 529 -4.73 35.75 -7.34
N VAL A 530 -4.78 36.11 -8.62
CA VAL A 530 -5.52 35.40 -9.66
C VAL A 530 -4.55 34.55 -10.48
N ARG A 531 -4.83 33.25 -10.60
CA ARG A 531 -4.03 32.29 -11.37
C ARG A 531 -4.83 31.76 -12.56
N LYS A 532 -4.24 31.81 -13.75
CA LYS A 532 -4.88 31.39 -15.00
C LYS A 532 -3.91 30.59 -15.88
N GLY A 533 -4.37 29.47 -16.43
CA GLY A 533 -3.61 28.64 -17.38
C GLY A 533 -2.49 27.82 -16.74
N ALA A 534 -2.82 26.61 -16.29
CA ALA A 534 -1.89 25.68 -15.67
C ALA A 534 -1.08 24.89 -16.71
N LEU A 535 0.12 24.44 -16.33
CA LEU A 535 0.90 23.46 -17.09
C LEU A 535 1.11 22.19 -16.28
N ARG A 536 0.98 21.07 -16.96
CA ARG A 536 1.18 19.72 -16.43
C ARG A 536 2.29 19.06 -17.23
N VAL A 537 3.17 18.31 -16.57
CA VAL A 537 4.26 17.61 -17.24
C VAL A 537 4.16 16.11 -17.03
N THR A 538 4.31 15.36 -18.11
CA THR A 538 4.57 13.92 -18.04
C THR A 538 6.06 13.69 -18.21
N GLU A 539 6.61 12.74 -17.46
CA GLU A 539 8.02 12.39 -17.49
C GLU A 539 8.17 10.90 -17.83
N ARG A 540 9.16 10.57 -18.65
CA ARG A 540 9.72 9.22 -18.78
C ARG A 540 11.25 9.29 -18.80
N ALA A 541 11.92 8.24 -18.34
CA ALA A 541 13.35 8.13 -18.59
C ALA A 541 13.60 7.73 -20.06
N GLY A 542 14.62 8.31 -20.66
CA GLY A 542 15.13 7.96 -21.99
C GLY A 542 16.62 7.61 -21.93
N ALA A 543 17.18 7.24 -23.08
CA ALA A 543 18.57 6.75 -23.16
C ALA A 543 19.64 7.79 -22.78
N ALA A 544 19.32 9.09 -22.84
CA ALA A 544 20.28 10.19 -22.59
C ALA A 544 19.82 11.16 -21.50
N GLY A 545 18.80 10.80 -20.73
CA GLY A 545 18.22 11.64 -19.68
C GLY A 545 16.72 11.49 -19.55
N HIS A 546 16.10 12.43 -18.85
CA HIS A 546 14.66 12.55 -18.70
C HIS A 546 14.03 13.16 -19.95
N VAL A 547 12.90 12.60 -20.37
CA VAL A 547 12.09 13.11 -21.47
C VAL A 547 10.76 13.58 -20.91
N PHE A 548 10.49 14.87 -21.09
CA PHE A 548 9.28 15.52 -20.64
C PHE A 548 8.39 15.95 -21.80
N ARG A 549 7.09 16.00 -21.55
CA ARG A 549 6.11 16.71 -22.38
C ARG A 549 5.24 17.57 -21.49
N ALA A 550 4.92 18.78 -21.95
CA ALA A 550 4.07 19.72 -21.23
C ALA A 550 2.69 19.81 -21.87
N TYR A 551 1.65 19.82 -21.05
CA TYR A 551 0.25 19.93 -21.45
C TYR A 551 -0.41 21.09 -20.70
N ASP A 552 -1.36 21.76 -21.33
CA ASP A 552 -2.16 22.80 -20.66
C ASP A 552 -3.28 22.21 -19.79
N GLU A 553 -4.10 23.09 -19.21
CA GLU A 553 -5.22 22.70 -18.36
C GLU A 553 -6.30 21.88 -19.07
N ARG A 554 -6.35 21.92 -20.41
CA ARG A 554 -7.27 21.13 -21.28
C ARG A 554 -6.63 19.82 -21.75
N GLY A 555 -5.38 19.55 -21.37
CA GLY A 555 -4.63 18.39 -21.81
C GLY A 555 -4.08 18.51 -23.24
N GLU A 556 -3.98 19.72 -23.79
CA GLU A 556 -3.37 19.94 -25.11
C GLU A 556 -1.85 20.05 -25.00
N LEU A 557 -1.14 19.36 -25.89
CA LEU A 557 0.32 19.33 -25.93
C LEU A 557 0.90 20.70 -26.32
N GLN A 558 1.77 21.23 -25.46
CA GLN A 558 2.49 22.47 -25.69
C GLN A 558 3.81 22.20 -26.42
N ARG A 559 3.77 22.17 -27.76
CA ARG A 559 4.92 21.80 -28.61
C ARG A 559 6.13 22.75 -28.49
N ALA A 560 5.91 23.99 -28.06
CA ALA A 560 6.96 24.99 -27.87
C ALA A 560 7.39 25.13 -26.40
N ALA A 561 7.15 24.11 -25.57
CA ALA A 561 7.50 24.15 -24.15
C ALA A 561 9.01 24.24 -23.92
N VAL A 562 9.39 24.93 -22.85
CA VAL A 562 10.76 25.10 -22.38
C VAL A 562 10.81 24.71 -20.91
N LEU A 563 11.84 23.95 -20.54
CA LEU A 563 12.11 23.57 -19.17
C LEU A 563 13.37 24.25 -18.66
N HIS A 564 13.34 24.72 -17.42
CA HIS A 564 14.50 25.27 -16.73
C HIS A 564 14.82 24.42 -15.50
N VAL A 565 16.06 23.95 -15.43
CA VAL A 565 16.58 23.09 -14.34
C VAL A 565 17.98 23.57 -13.99
N ASP A 566 18.23 23.89 -12.71
CA ASP A 566 19.53 24.36 -12.19
C ASP A 566 20.13 25.50 -13.05
N GLY A 567 19.30 26.47 -13.45
CA GLY A 567 19.69 27.63 -14.26
C GLY A 567 19.94 27.34 -15.75
N ARG A 568 19.73 26.10 -16.21
CA ARG A 568 19.87 25.70 -17.62
C ARG A 568 18.51 25.59 -18.30
N ARG A 569 18.44 26.09 -19.54
CA ARG A 569 17.26 26.09 -20.40
C ARG A 569 17.30 24.91 -21.39
N TYR A 570 16.21 24.14 -21.46
CA TYR A 570 16.01 23.03 -22.38
C TYR A 570 14.73 23.26 -23.19
N ALA A 571 14.82 23.27 -24.52
CA ALA A 571 13.67 23.49 -25.41
C ALA A 571 13.10 22.18 -25.95
N ALA A 572 11.80 22.18 -26.25
CA ALA A 572 11.13 21.06 -26.90
C ALA A 572 11.60 20.85 -28.36
N ASP A 573 11.63 19.60 -28.80
CA ASP A 573 11.83 19.23 -30.20
C ASP A 573 10.53 19.32 -31.03
N GLU A 574 10.59 18.94 -32.31
CA GLU A 574 9.42 18.97 -33.22
C GLU A 574 8.24 18.09 -32.76
N ARG A 575 8.50 17.11 -31.87
CA ARG A 575 7.49 16.22 -31.29
C ARG A 575 6.96 16.76 -29.96
N GLY A 576 7.44 17.92 -29.50
CA GLY A 576 7.09 18.50 -28.20
C GLY A 576 7.81 17.83 -27.02
N GLU A 577 8.89 17.07 -27.25
CA GLU A 577 9.67 16.43 -26.20
C GLU A 577 10.82 17.32 -25.74
N VAL A 578 10.94 17.55 -24.41
CA VAL A 578 12.07 18.26 -23.81
C VAL A 578 12.98 17.26 -23.12
N ARG A 579 14.28 17.31 -23.42
CA ARG A 579 15.28 16.37 -22.88
C ARG A 579 16.15 17.06 -21.84
N VAL A 580 16.12 16.57 -20.60
CA VAL A 580 16.99 17.01 -19.51
C VAL A 580 17.98 15.87 -19.22
N PRO A 581 19.31 16.09 -19.34
CA PRO A 581 20.30 15.04 -19.16
C PRO A 581 20.32 14.49 -17.73
N PHE A 582 20.89 13.29 -17.57
CA PHE A 582 21.21 12.75 -16.25
C PHE A 582 22.22 13.64 -15.50
N THR A 583 22.34 13.42 -14.20
CA THR A 583 23.25 14.16 -13.31
C THR A 583 24.24 13.23 -12.61
N SER A 584 25.39 13.73 -12.17
CA SER A 584 26.28 12.95 -11.30
C SER A 584 25.80 12.88 -9.85
N GLN A 585 24.79 13.69 -9.47
CA GLN A 585 24.25 13.78 -8.12
C GLN A 585 22.73 13.63 -8.14
N ARG A 586 22.26 12.38 -8.07
CA ARG A 586 20.85 12.03 -7.99
C ARG A 586 20.14 12.82 -6.88
N GLY A 587 18.96 13.34 -7.16
CA GLY A 587 18.11 13.96 -6.14
C GLY A 587 16.97 14.79 -6.70
N ARG A 588 16.12 15.30 -5.81
CA ARG A 588 15.02 16.19 -6.18
C ARG A 588 15.55 17.52 -6.71
N ARG A 589 14.97 18.00 -7.81
CA ARG A 589 15.27 19.31 -8.44
C ARG A 589 13.98 20.07 -8.71
N ALA A 590 14.06 21.40 -8.63
CA ALA A 590 13.01 22.28 -9.10
C ALA A 590 12.97 22.25 -10.64
N LEU A 591 11.77 22.26 -11.20
CA LEU A 591 11.52 22.28 -12.62
C LEU A 591 10.56 23.43 -12.92
N VAL A 592 11.06 24.45 -13.61
CA VAL A 592 10.21 25.54 -14.11
C VAL A 592 9.83 25.24 -15.55
N VAL A 593 8.54 25.13 -15.81
CA VAL A 593 7.96 24.82 -17.12
C VAL A 593 7.39 26.09 -17.70
N GLU A 594 7.77 26.44 -18.93
CA GLU A 594 7.35 27.64 -19.65
C GLU A 594 6.73 27.23 -21.00
N ALA A 595 5.54 27.76 -21.30
CA ALA A 595 4.91 27.63 -22.61
C ALA A 595 4.13 28.92 -22.94
N GLY A 596 4.80 29.84 -23.63
CA GLY A 596 4.26 31.19 -23.86
C GLY A 596 4.08 31.92 -22.52
N ALA A 597 2.88 32.43 -22.25
CA ALA A 597 2.56 33.11 -20.99
C ALA A 597 2.22 32.16 -19.82
N ARG A 598 2.11 30.84 -20.08
CA ARG A 598 1.90 29.85 -19.02
C ARG A 598 3.25 29.48 -18.39
N VAL A 599 3.31 29.50 -17.07
CA VAL A 599 4.49 29.08 -16.31
C VAL A 599 4.04 28.24 -15.12
N ALA A 600 4.70 27.12 -14.88
CA ALA A 600 4.46 26.28 -13.70
C ALA A 600 5.77 25.93 -13.00
N LEU A 601 5.71 25.85 -11.67
CA LEU A 601 6.79 25.32 -10.84
C LEU A 601 6.40 23.92 -10.37
N THR A 602 7.25 22.94 -10.66
CA THR A 602 7.11 21.58 -10.12
C THR A 602 8.48 21.08 -9.68
N GLY A 603 8.56 19.82 -9.27
CA GLY A 603 9.84 19.17 -9.03
C GLY A 603 9.83 17.74 -9.53
N PHE A 604 11.01 17.24 -9.87
CA PHE A 604 11.22 15.86 -10.28
C PHE A 604 12.47 15.31 -9.60
N GLU A 605 12.59 13.99 -9.59
CA GLU A 605 13.81 13.32 -9.15
C GLU A 605 14.75 13.20 -10.35
N GLN A 606 15.80 14.03 -10.40
CA GLN A 606 16.80 13.91 -11.45
C GLN A 606 17.70 12.72 -11.14
N LEU A 607 17.75 11.80 -12.08
CA LEU A 607 18.47 10.53 -12.00
C LEU A 607 19.91 10.69 -12.48
N ASP A 608 20.78 9.82 -11.98
CA ASP A 608 22.12 9.61 -12.49
C ASP A 608 22.16 8.67 -13.71
N GLU A 609 23.29 8.57 -14.40
CA GLU A 609 23.41 7.63 -15.51
C GLU A 609 23.91 6.26 -15.00
N ALA A 610 22.99 5.45 -14.48
CA ALA A 610 23.31 4.16 -13.86
C ALA A 610 22.81 2.99 -14.72
N TYR A 611 23.70 2.46 -15.55
CA TYR A 611 23.42 1.26 -16.35
C TYR A 611 23.44 0.00 -15.50
N ARG A 612 22.56 -0.94 -15.84
CA ARG A 612 22.54 -2.28 -15.27
C ARG A 612 22.36 -3.30 -16.38
N LEU A 613 23.30 -4.24 -16.47
CA LEU A 613 23.18 -5.43 -17.29
C LEU A 613 22.58 -6.55 -16.43
N ASP A 614 21.41 -7.04 -16.84
CA ASP A 614 20.82 -8.25 -16.31
C ASP A 614 21.00 -9.36 -17.33
N CYS A 615 21.30 -10.56 -16.84
CA CYS A 615 21.46 -11.73 -17.69
C CYS A 615 20.77 -12.92 -17.03
N GLY A 616 19.85 -13.56 -17.73
CA GLY A 616 19.34 -14.88 -17.41
C GLY A 616 20.04 -15.92 -18.27
N ALA A 617 20.33 -17.09 -17.72
CA ALA A 617 20.85 -18.21 -18.50
C ALA A 617 20.19 -19.53 -18.08
N TRP A 618 19.78 -20.31 -19.07
CA TRP A 618 19.09 -21.56 -18.85
C TRP A 618 19.59 -22.64 -19.82
N VAL A 619 19.80 -23.83 -19.29
CA VAL A 619 20.05 -25.04 -20.07
C VAL A 619 19.29 -26.17 -19.40
N GLU A 620 18.69 -27.03 -20.22
CA GLU A 620 17.91 -28.15 -19.71
C GLU A 620 18.86 -29.20 -19.08
N ARG A 621 18.45 -29.76 -17.93
CA ARG A 621 19.25 -30.70 -17.12
C ARG A 621 19.52 -32.04 -17.81
N GLU A 622 18.51 -32.69 -18.39
CA GLU A 622 18.62 -33.91 -19.20
C GLU A 622 19.47 -33.74 -20.48
N SER A 623 19.87 -32.51 -20.83
CA SER A 623 20.79 -32.21 -21.94
C SER A 623 22.26 -32.12 -21.50
N LEU A 624 22.51 -31.96 -20.20
CA LEU A 624 23.85 -31.97 -19.61
C LEU A 624 24.35 -33.41 -19.37
N LEU A 625 24.44 -34.18 -20.46
CA LEU A 625 24.92 -35.57 -20.47
C LEU A 625 26.41 -35.62 -20.82
N ALA A 626 27.20 -36.42 -20.10
CA ALA A 626 28.64 -36.52 -20.31
C ALA A 626 29.01 -36.81 -21.78
N GLY A 627 29.85 -35.97 -22.38
CA GLY A 627 30.29 -36.11 -23.77
C GLY A 627 29.29 -35.65 -24.84
N ALA A 628 28.06 -35.30 -24.45
CA ALA A 628 27.08 -34.72 -25.35
C ALA A 628 27.31 -33.22 -25.57
N ARG A 629 26.48 -32.63 -26.43
CA ARG A 629 26.38 -31.18 -26.61
C ARG A 629 25.05 -30.69 -26.07
N ALA A 630 25.09 -29.59 -25.32
CA ALA A 630 23.92 -28.94 -24.77
C ALA A 630 23.75 -27.53 -25.35
N ARG A 631 22.49 -27.08 -25.47
CA ARG A 631 22.16 -25.72 -25.92
C ARG A 631 21.87 -24.85 -24.71
N LEU A 632 22.76 -23.90 -24.44
CA LEU A 632 22.60 -22.86 -23.43
C LEU A 632 21.85 -21.67 -24.03
N LEU A 633 20.72 -21.31 -23.44
CA LEU A 633 19.97 -20.11 -23.77
C LEU A 633 20.39 -18.98 -22.84
N VAL A 634 20.78 -17.83 -23.40
CA VAL A 634 21.21 -16.65 -22.65
C VAL A 634 20.35 -15.46 -23.05
N ARG A 635 19.69 -14.86 -22.06
CA ARG A 635 18.84 -13.68 -22.21
C ARG A 635 19.53 -12.49 -21.55
N ALA A 636 19.95 -11.52 -22.36
CA ALA A 636 20.53 -10.28 -21.85
C ALA A 636 19.48 -9.16 -21.87
N ALA A 637 19.49 -8.32 -20.84
CA ALA A 637 18.70 -7.09 -20.79
C ALA A 637 19.58 -5.97 -20.25
N LEU A 638 19.65 -4.86 -20.97
CA LEU A 638 20.27 -3.64 -20.47
C LEU A 638 19.17 -2.70 -19.98
N SER A 639 19.35 -2.12 -18.80
CA SER A 639 18.43 -1.14 -18.26
C SER A 639 19.16 0.09 -17.70
N LEU A 640 18.43 1.21 -17.66
CA LEU A 640 18.83 2.48 -17.11
C LEU A 640 17.71 2.95 -16.17
N HIS A 641 17.94 2.88 -14.86
CA HIS A 641 16.90 3.10 -13.83
C HIS A 641 15.63 2.28 -14.04
N GLY A 642 15.78 0.99 -14.34
CA GLY A 642 14.65 0.07 -14.59
C GLY A 642 13.96 0.26 -15.93
N ASN A 643 14.41 1.20 -16.77
CA ASN A 643 13.88 1.37 -18.13
C ASN A 643 14.76 0.62 -19.13
N PRO A 644 14.20 -0.16 -20.08
CA PRO A 644 15.00 -0.91 -21.04
C PRO A 644 15.86 0.00 -21.94
N ALA A 645 17.17 -0.24 -22.00
CA ALA A 645 18.13 0.38 -22.92
C ALA A 645 18.63 -0.61 -24.01
N ASP A 646 18.99 -0.10 -25.18
CA ASP A 646 19.31 -0.96 -26.34
C ASP A 646 20.59 -1.78 -26.07
N LEU A 647 20.56 -3.07 -26.38
CA LEU A 647 21.74 -3.94 -26.24
C LEU A 647 22.85 -3.56 -27.21
N ALA A 648 22.53 -2.83 -28.29
CA ALA A 648 23.53 -2.27 -29.21
C ALA A 648 24.47 -1.24 -28.56
N LEU A 649 24.16 -0.76 -27.34
CA LEU A 649 25.06 0.10 -26.56
C LEU A 649 26.21 -0.68 -25.89
N LEU A 650 26.14 -2.01 -25.86
CA LEU A 650 27.16 -2.86 -25.26
C LEU A 650 28.37 -2.99 -26.19
N GLU A 651 29.54 -2.61 -25.68
CA GLU A 651 30.84 -2.79 -26.30
C GLU A 651 31.50 -4.06 -25.73
N GLU A 652 32.19 -4.82 -26.59
CA GLU A 652 32.97 -6.01 -26.23
C GLU A 652 32.22 -7.05 -25.37
N PRO A 653 31.01 -7.51 -25.74
CA PRO A 653 30.29 -8.50 -24.93
C PRO A 653 31.02 -9.85 -24.93
N VAL A 654 31.29 -10.39 -23.74
CA VAL A 654 31.97 -11.67 -23.50
C VAL A 654 31.08 -12.59 -22.67
N LEU A 655 30.70 -13.73 -23.23
CA LEU A 655 30.05 -14.81 -22.48
C LEU A 655 31.11 -15.78 -21.97
N ARG A 656 31.13 -15.99 -20.66
CA ARG A 656 32.05 -16.91 -20.00
C ARG A 656 31.28 -18.09 -19.41
N VAL A 657 31.64 -19.29 -19.86
CA VAL A 657 31.07 -20.55 -19.36
C VAL A 657 32.15 -21.30 -18.60
N ILE A 658 31.88 -21.60 -17.33
CA ILE A 658 32.85 -22.21 -16.41
C ILE A 658 32.28 -23.55 -15.96
N SER A 659 32.96 -24.63 -16.29
CA SER A 659 32.64 -25.98 -15.85
C SER A 659 33.58 -26.40 -14.72
N THR A 660 33.03 -27.05 -13.69
CA THR A 660 33.79 -27.69 -12.64
C THR A 660 33.40 -29.17 -12.57
N ASP A 661 34.37 -30.07 -12.56
CA ASP A 661 34.11 -31.49 -12.37
C ASP A 661 33.91 -31.85 -10.88
N VAL A 662 33.65 -33.12 -10.58
CA VAL A 662 33.47 -33.59 -9.20
C VAL A 662 34.75 -33.56 -8.35
N ASP A 663 35.94 -33.49 -8.98
CA ASP A 663 37.24 -33.42 -8.29
C ASP A 663 37.64 -31.95 -8.02
N GLY A 664 36.86 -30.98 -8.50
CA GLY A 664 37.09 -29.55 -8.33
C GLY A 664 37.95 -28.93 -9.42
N VAL A 665 38.25 -29.64 -10.51
CA VAL A 665 39.01 -29.10 -11.64
C VAL A 665 38.13 -28.13 -12.42
N VAL A 666 38.61 -26.90 -12.59
CA VAL A 666 37.88 -25.82 -13.27
C VAL A 666 38.38 -25.68 -14.71
N SER A 667 37.44 -25.59 -15.65
CA SER A 667 37.67 -25.25 -17.06
C SER A 667 36.79 -24.06 -17.44
N SER A 668 37.29 -23.18 -18.31
CA SER A 668 36.60 -21.96 -18.72
C SER A 668 36.62 -21.83 -20.24
N LEU A 669 35.46 -21.55 -20.82
CA LEU A 669 35.25 -21.18 -22.21
C LEU A 669 34.86 -19.71 -22.25
N GLU A 670 35.66 -18.89 -22.93
CA GLU A 670 35.34 -17.48 -23.22
C GLU A 670 34.90 -17.33 -24.67
N LEU A 671 33.72 -16.75 -24.86
CA LEU A 671 33.17 -16.43 -26.17
C LEU A 671 33.09 -14.92 -26.27
N ARG A 672 33.92 -14.35 -27.15
CA ARG A 672 34.00 -12.90 -27.41
C ARG A 672 33.08 -12.51 -28.56
N ASP A 673 32.67 -11.25 -28.58
CA ASP A 673 31.83 -10.66 -29.63
C ASP A 673 30.50 -11.41 -29.82
N VAL A 674 29.88 -11.82 -28.71
CA VAL A 674 28.59 -12.53 -28.75
C VAL A 674 27.48 -11.61 -29.26
N LYS A 675 26.65 -12.12 -30.17
CA LYS A 675 25.53 -11.38 -30.74
C LYS A 675 24.34 -11.42 -29.80
N LEU A 676 24.15 -10.34 -29.04
CA LEU A 676 23.00 -10.15 -28.18
C LEU A 676 21.90 -9.41 -28.94
N SER A 677 20.65 -9.82 -28.75
CA SER A 677 19.49 -9.12 -29.31
C SER A 677 18.36 -9.08 -28.27
N ARG A 678 17.49 -8.08 -28.42
CA ARG A 678 16.22 -8.02 -27.70
C ARG A 678 15.16 -8.94 -28.30
N ASP A 679 15.33 -9.30 -29.56
CA ASP A 679 14.35 -10.06 -30.34
C ASP A 679 14.73 -11.54 -30.48
N ALA A 680 15.69 -12.06 -29.70
CA ALA A 680 16.02 -13.47 -29.61
C ALA A 680 17.00 -13.71 -28.46
N GLU A 681 16.83 -14.81 -27.73
CA GLU A 681 17.84 -15.31 -26.80
C GLU A 681 19.05 -15.85 -27.58
N LEU A 682 20.25 -15.58 -27.08
CA LEU A 682 21.47 -16.18 -27.60
C LEU A 682 21.44 -17.68 -27.33
N VAL A 683 21.56 -18.48 -28.40
CA VAL A 683 21.66 -19.94 -28.31
C VAL A 683 23.13 -20.32 -28.49
N GLN A 684 23.80 -20.71 -27.41
CA GLN A 684 25.17 -21.16 -27.44
C GLN A 684 25.26 -22.69 -27.24
N GLU A 685 25.91 -23.38 -28.17
CA GLU A 685 26.22 -24.80 -28.00
C GLU A 685 27.48 -24.98 -27.13
N ILE A 686 27.39 -25.83 -26.12
CA ILE A 686 28.51 -26.16 -25.23
C ILE A 686 28.75 -27.67 -25.22
N ALA A 687 30.01 -28.08 -25.20
CA ALA A 687 30.38 -29.46 -24.93
C ALA A 687 30.27 -29.74 -23.44
N VAL A 688 29.64 -30.85 -23.05
CA VAL A 688 29.47 -31.24 -21.65
C VAL A 688 30.66 -32.10 -21.24
N PRO A 689 31.56 -31.64 -20.35
CA PRO A 689 32.69 -32.43 -19.89
C PRO A 689 32.23 -33.68 -19.13
N ALA A 690 33.06 -34.72 -19.14
CA ALA A 690 32.83 -35.88 -18.27
C ALA A 690 32.85 -35.44 -16.80
N ARG A 691 32.01 -36.08 -15.97
CA ARG A 691 31.96 -35.84 -14.51
C ARG A 691 31.68 -34.37 -14.13
N LEU A 692 30.93 -33.64 -14.96
CA LEU A 692 30.51 -32.27 -14.68
C LEU A 692 29.70 -32.22 -13.36
N SER A 693 30.11 -31.38 -12.41
CA SER A 693 29.43 -31.20 -11.12
C SER A 693 28.79 -29.81 -10.98
N ARG A 694 29.35 -28.82 -11.69
CA ARG A 694 28.89 -27.42 -11.66
C ARG A 694 29.12 -26.74 -12.99
N LEU A 695 28.16 -25.91 -13.41
CA LEU A 695 28.26 -25.02 -14.56
C LEU A 695 27.93 -23.58 -14.11
N ARG A 696 28.80 -22.62 -14.40
CA ARG A 696 28.56 -21.19 -14.14
C ARG A 696 28.60 -20.42 -15.45
N VAL A 697 27.67 -19.48 -15.61
CA VAL A 697 27.54 -18.62 -16.78
C VAL A 697 27.61 -17.17 -16.34
N GLU A 698 28.52 -16.41 -16.94
CA GLU A 698 28.76 -14.99 -16.65
C GLU A 698 28.76 -14.22 -17.99
N LEU A 699 28.15 -13.04 -18.01
CA LEU A 699 28.16 -12.13 -19.15
C LEU A 699 28.85 -10.84 -18.71
N HIS A 700 29.88 -10.45 -19.45
CA HIS A 700 30.64 -9.21 -19.25
C HIS A 700 30.48 -8.32 -20.47
N ALA A 701 30.36 -7.01 -20.26
CA ALA A 701 30.32 -6.04 -21.35
C ALA A 701 30.69 -4.64 -20.83
N ARG A 702 30.90 -3.70 -21.75
CA ARG A 702 31.13 -2.29 -21.44
C ARG A 702 30.03 -1.44 -22.02
N VAL A 703 29.74 -0.30 -21.41
CA VAL A 703 28.92 0.75 -22.02
C VAL A 703 29.62 2.09 -21.86
N LYS A 704 29.59 2.92 -22.90
CA LYS A 704 30.13 4.27 -22.82
C LYS A 704 29.12 5.19 -22.13
N SER A 705 29.48 5.75 -20.97
CA SER A 705 28.65 6.76 -20.29
C SER A 705 28.55 8.02 -21.15
N LEU A 706 27.33 8.51 -21.35
CA LEU A 706 27.08 9.78 -22.03
C LEU A 706 27.37 10.98 -21.11
N ALA A 707 27.24 10.82 -19.80
CA ALA A 707 27.48 11.84 -18.79
C ALA A 707 28.98 12.10 -18.55
N THR A 708 29.81 11.06 -18.46
CA THR A 708 31.26 11.19 -18.19
C THR A 708 32.12 10.98 -19.43
N GLY A 709 31.62 10.29 -20.46
CA GLY A 709 32.39 9.88 -21.63
C GLY A 709 33.31 8.67 -21.40
N GLU A 710 33.37 8.15 -20.17
CA GLU A 710 34.21 7.02 -19.77
C GLU A 710 33.47 5.68 -19.95
N PRO A 711 34.20 4.57 -20.19
CA PRO A 711 33.60 3.24 -20.22
C PRO A 711 33.20 2.79 -18.82
N VAL A 712 31.99 2.23 -18.71
CA VAL A 712 31.46 1.59 -17.51
C VAL A 712 31.46 0.09 -17.74
N GLU A 713 32.17 -0.65 -16.88
CA GLU A 713 32.17 -2.12 -16.88
C GLU A 713 30.83 -2.62 -16.32
N LEU A 714 30.23 -3.58 -17.01
CA LEU A 714 28.98 -4.23 -16.62
C LEU A 714 29.21 -5.74 -16.53
N ASP A 715 28.91 -6.29 -15.36
CA ASP A 715 29.00 -7.71 -15.09
C ASP A 715 27.63 -8.26 -14.70
N ALA A 716 27.22 -9.35 -15.35
CA ALA A 716 25.99 -10.05 -15.04
C ALA A 716 26.26 -11.54 -14.83
N ARG A 717 26.06 -12.00 -13.60
CA ARG A 717 26.11 -13.42 -13.27
C ARG A 717 24.81 -14.08 -13.69
N ALA A 718 24.84 -14.84 -14.78
CA ALA A 718 23.65 -15.32 -15.45
C ALA A 718 23.05 -16.59 -14.83
N ALA A 719 23.91 -17.55 -14.45
CA ALA A 719 23.47 -18.78 -13.77
C ALA A 719 24.61 -19.46 -13.01
N GLU A 720 24.26 -20.21 -11.96
CA GLU A 720 25.10 -21.27 -11.39
C GLU A 720 24.24 -22.52 -11.20
N LEU A 721 24.58 -23.55 -11.97
CA LEU A 721 23.88 -24.83 -11.99
C LEU A 721 24.76 -25.86 -11.31
N VAL A 722 24.19 -26.58 -10.36
CA VAL A 722 24.84 -27.70 -9.68
C VAL A 722 24.15 -28.99 -10.14
N LEU A 723 24.93 -30.02 -10.46
CA LEU A 723 24.41 -31.28 -11.01
C LEU A 723 25.27 -32.48 -10.59
N ASN A 724 24.79 -33.69 -10.85
CA ASN A 724 25.50 -34.95 -10.60
C ASN A 724 26.02 -35.10 -9.16
N ARG A 725 25.39 -34.44 -8.19
CA ARG A 725 25.87 -34.45 -6.80
C ARG A 725 25.85 -35.83 -6.17
N ILE A 726 25.01 -36.76 -6.64
CA ILE A 726 25.04 -38.15 -6.18
C ILE A 726 26.44 -38.77 -6.24
N ASP A 727 27.26 -38.40 -7.22
CA ASP A 727 28.62 -38.92 -7.40
C ASP A 727 29.60 -38.45 -6.31
N THR A 728 29.23 -37.40 -5.58
CA THR A 728 29.97 -36.87 -4.41
C THR A 728 29.53 -37.48 -3.08
N THR A 729 28.58 -38.43 -3.11
CA THR A 729 27.95 -39.02 -1.92
C THR A 729 28.04 -40.54 -1.89
N THR A 730 27.66 -41.15 -0.77
CA THR A 730 27.54 -42.61 -0.63
C THR A 730 26.22 -43.18 -1.17
N ALA A 731 25.30 -42.34 -1.64
CA ALA A 731 24.01 -42.80 -2.16
C ALA A 731 24.15 -43.56 -3.49
N THR A 732 23.42 -44.67 -3.64
CA THR A 732 23.49 -45.57 -4.81
C THR A 732 22.21 -45.59 -5.64
N GLU A 733 21.18 -44.87 -5.19
CA GLU A 733 19.88 -44.74 -5.82
C GLU A 733 19.30 -43.34 -5.54
N CYS A 734 18.40 -42.88 -6.40
CA CYS A 734 17.83 -41.54 -6.37
C CYS A 734 16.40 -41.54 -6.92
N PRO A 735 15.43 -40.97 -6.20
CA PRO A 735 14.09 -40.77 -6.72
C PRO A 735 14.07 -39.75 -7.87
N LEU A 736 13.16 -39.91 -8.82
CA LEU A 736 12.98 -39.04 -9.98
C LEU A 736 11.47 -38.88 -10.23
N LEU A 737 10.96 -37.66 -10.22
CA LEU A 737 9.55 -37.40 -10.49
C LEU A 737 9.31 -37.36 -12.00
N ALA A 738 8.37 -38.16 -12.51
CA ALA A 738 7.97 -38.19 -13.92
C ALA A 738 6.49 -37.79 -14.07
N ARG A 739 6.16 -37.22 -15.23
CA ARG A 739 4.80 -36.82 -15.60
C ARG A 739 4.41 -37.42 -16.94
N ALA A 740 3.27 -38.09 -16.97
CA ALA A 740 2.63 -38.63 -18.17
C ALA A 740 1.14 -38.28 -18.20
N ALA A 741 0.43 -38.70 -19.25
CA ALA A 741 -1.00 -38.43 -19.42
C ALA A 741 -1.88 -39.05 -18.33
N ASP A 742 -1.45 -40.17 -17.72
CA ASP A 742 -2.15 -40.87 -16.63
C ASP A 742 -1.85 -40.31 -15.23
N GLY A 743 -0.89 -39.38 -15.11
CA GLY A 743 -0.60 -38.63 -13.90
C GLY A 743 0.89 -38.53 -13.55
N TRP A 744 1.15 -38.27 -12.27
CA TRP A 744 2.49 -38.21 -11.70
C TRP A 744 2.94 -39.60 -11.21
N SER A 745 4.23 -39.89 -11.36
CA SER A 745 4.86 -41.08 -10.79
C SER A 745 6.26 -40.75 -10.26
N LEU A 746 6.67 -41.42 -9.19
CA LEU A 746 8.02 -41.34 -8.66
C LEU A 746 8.79 -42.61 -9.06
N GLU A 747 9.89 -42.46 -9.80
CA GLU A 747 10.76 -43.56 -10.20
C GLU A 747 12.04 -43.57 -9.34
N LEU A 748 12.36 -44.69 -8.70
CA LEU A 748 13.62 -44.87 -7.99
C LEU A 748 14.62 -45.60 -8.89
N ARG A 749 15.69 -44.89 -9.26
CA ARG A 749 16.72 -45.38 -10.18
C ARG A 749 18.08 -45.46 -9.49
N GLY A 750 18.90 -46.44 -9.85
CA GLY A 750 20.31 -46.45 -9.50
C GLY A 750 21.14 -45.50 -10.36
N ARG A 751 22.45 -45.38 -10.10
CA ARG A 751 23.35 -44.45 -10.82
C ARG A 751 23.44 -44.72 -12.32
N ASN A 752 23.18 -45.95 -12.76
CA ASN A 752 23.16 -46.34 -14.17
C ASN A 752 21.73 -46.54 -14.72
N GLY A 753 20.72 -45.97 -14.06
CA GLY A 753 19.33 -45.97 -14.53
C GLY A 753 18.56 -47.27 -14.28
N GLU A 754 19.13 -48.23 -13.55
CA GLU A 754 18.48 -49.49 -13.23
C GLU A 754 17.31 -49.29 -12.23
N PRO A 755 16.16 -49.95 -12.44
CA PRO A 755 15.04 -49.87 -11.51
C PRO A 755 15.41 -50.42 -10.12
N ARG A 756 14.92 -49.75 -9.08
CA ARG A 756 15.05 -50.22 -7.69
C ARG A 756 13.67 -50.62 -7.16
N ALA A 757 13.38 -51.91 -7.21
CA ALA A 757 12.10 -52.46 -6.75
C ALA A 757 12.06 -52.72 -5.24
N GLY A 758 10.86 -52.71 -4.65
CA GLY A 758 10.63 -53.03 -3.24
C GLY A 758 11.20 -52.03 -2.23
N ARG A 759 11.61 -50.83 -2.66
CA ARG A 759 12.15 -49.77 -1.80
C ARG A 759 11.03 -48.92 -1.22
N THR A 760 11.11 -48.66 0.07
CA THR A 760 10.17 -47.80 0.79
C THR A 760 10.59 -46.35 0.68
N LEU A 761 9.66 -45.48 0.28
CA LEU A 761 9.84 -44.03 0.24
C LEU A 761 8.72 -43.34 1.03
N ASP A 762 9.08 -42.29 1.75
CA ASP A 762 8.12 -41.33 2.26
C ASP A 762 7.91 -40.24 1.20
N VAL A 763 6.65 -39.90 0.95
CA VAL A 763 6.21 -38.85 0.04
C VAL A 763 5.44 -37.81 0.85
N LEU A 764 5.90 -36.56 0.81
CA LEU A 764 5.22 -35.41 1.39
C LEU A 764 4.54 -34.60 0.29
N LEU A 765 3.27 -34.29 0.46
CA LEU A 765 2.50 -33.45 -0.45
C LEU A 765 2.12 -32.14 0.26
N ARG A 766 2.16 -31.03 -0.47
CA ARG A 766 1.66 -29.73 -0.03
C ARG A 766 0.60 -29.20 -1.00
N HIS A 767 -0.54 -28.80 -0.46
CA HIS A 767 -1.67 -28.28 -1.22
C HIS A 767 -1.70 -26.74 -1.23
N ARG A 768 -2.12 -26.11 -2.33
CA ARG A 768 -2.18 -24.66 -2.48
C ARG A 768 -3.02 -23.95 -1.41
N ASP A 769 -4.13 -24.56 -1.05
CA ASP A 769 -5.14 -23.99 -0.15
C ASP A 769 -4.98 -24.42 1.31
N TYR A 770 -3.97 -25.21 1.66
CA TYR A 770 -3.76 -25.69 3.04
C TYR A 770 -2.29 -25.66 3.45
N THR A 771 -2.00 -25.26 4.68
CA THR A 771 -0.60 -25.14 5.14
C THR A 771 -0.03 -26.46 5.68
N GLY A 772 -0.88 -27.45 5.98
CA GLY A 772 -0.47 -28.76 6.46
C GLY A 772 0.14 -29.61 5.35
N GLU A 773 1.10 -30.48 5.71
CA GLU A 773 1.71 -31.43 4.78
C GLU A 773 1.09 -32.81 4.96
N PHE A 774 0.84 -33.52 3.85
CA PHE A 774 0.39 -34.90 3.90
C PHE A 774 1.53 -35.86 3.64
N ARG A 775 1.83 -36.76 4.59
CA ARG A 775 2.84 -37.80 4.44
C ARG A 775 2.20 -39.14 4.09
N ALA A 776 2.62 -39.73 2.98
CA ALA A 776 2.33 -41.11 2.60
C ALA A 776 3.62 -41.93 2.58
N ARG A 777 3.58 -43.14 3.15
CA ARG A 777 4.68 -44.11 3.05
C ARG A 777 4.30 -45.15 2.01
N LEU A 778 5.07 -45.22 0.93
CA LEU A 778 4.78 -45.99 -0.27
C LEU A 778 5.99 -46.88 -0.61
N GLN A 779 5.80 -47.88 -1.46
CA GLN A 779 6.88 -48.75 -1.93
C GLN A 779 6.93 -48.81 -3.46
N THR A 780 8.14 -48.86 -4.01
CA THR A 780 8.34 -49.00 -5.46
C THR A 780 7.93 -50.39 -5.95
N ASP A 781 7.23 -50.46 -7.09
CA ASP A 781 6.87 -51.69 -7.78
C ASP A 781 8.08 -52.40 -8.44
N ALA A 782 7.82 -53.44 -9.25
CA ALA A 782 8.85 -54.21 -9.94
C ALA A 782 9.69 -53.37 -10.94
N ASP A 783 9.13 -52.27 -11.46
CA ASP A 783 9.79 -51.35 -12.38
C ASP A 783 10.46 -50.17 -11.64
N GLY A 784 10.47 -50.20 -10.31
CA GLY A 784 11.01 -49.15 -9.47
C GLY A 784 10.11 -47.91 -9.39
N ARG A 785 8.79 -48.04 -9.63
CA ARG A 785 7.87 -46.90 -9.70
C ARG A 785 6.87 -46.86 -8.55
N ILE A 786 6.43 -45.65 -8.21
CA ILE A 786 5.30 -45.36 -7.32
C ILE A 786 4.32 -44.47 -8.09
N ALA A 787 3.07 -44.92 -8.24
CA ALA A 787 2.03 -44.16 -8.93
C ALA A 787 1.39 -43.12 -7.99
N LEU A 788 1.56 -41.83 -8.26
CA LEU A 788 1.00 -40.73 -7.45
C LEU A 788 -0.34 -40.21 -8.00
N GLY A 789 -0.61 -40.40 -9.29
CA GLY A 789 -1.87 -39.98 -9.94
C GLY A 789 -1.94 -38.47 -10.23
N ALA A 790 -3.15 -37.91 -10.35
CA ALA A 790 -3.35 -36.54 -10.85
C ALA A 790 -2.93 -35.42 -9.88
N LEU A 791 -2.93 -35.69 -8.56
CA LEU A 791 -2.57 -34.72 -7.51
C LEU A 791 -3.25 -33.34 -7.64
N PRO A 792 -4.60 -33.26 -7.67
CA PRO A 792 -5.31 -31.99 -7.84
C PRO A 792 -4.97 -31.01 -6.71
N GLY A 793 -4.64 -29.78 -7.09
CA GLY A 793 -4.37 -28.69 -6.14
C GLY A 793 -3.05 -28.78 -5.37
N VAL A 794 -2.31 -29.89 -5.49
CA VAL A 794 -0.96 -30.07 -4.91
C VAL A 794 0.04 -29.21 -5.69
N GLU A 795 0.78 -28.35 -4.98
CA GLU A 795 1.81 -27.49 -5.57
C GLU A 795 3.21 -28.07 -5.42
N THR A 796 3.42 -28.92 -4.40
CA THR A 796 4.74 -29.48 -4.10
C THR A 796 4.63 -30.95 -3.74
N VAL A 797 5.51 -31.76 -4.34
CA VAL A 797 5.81 -33.14 -3.94
C VAL A 797 7.20 -33.16 -3.37
N GLN A 798 7.41 -33.84 -2.24
CA GLN A 798 8.74 -34.13 -1.72
C GLN A 798 8.90 -35.62 -1.48
N SER A 799 10.11 -36.13 -1.60
CA SER A 799 10.40 -37.51 -1.23
C SER A 799 11.77 -37.64 -0.57
N ASN A 800 11.89 -38.60 0.34
CA ASN A 800 13.16 -39.03 0.89
C ASN A 800 13.91 -39.94 -0.11
N GLY A 801 15.08 -40.46 0.27
CA GLY A 801 15.90 -41.33 -0.60
C GLY A 801 17.08 -40.61 -1.24
N TYR A 802 17.38 -39.38 -0.81
CA TYR A 802 18.59 -38.64 -1.17
C TYR A 802 19.58 -38.71 -0.01
N ALA A 803 20.89 -38.58 -0.30
CA ALA A 803 21.93 -38.52 0.74
C ALA A 803 21.69 -37.39 1.78
N SER A 804 20.98 -36.34 1.40
CA SER A 804 20.60 -35.19 2.23
C SER A 804 19.27 -35.33 2.94
N GLY A 805 18.62 -36.49 2.84
CA GLY A 805 17.25 -36.70 3.29
C GLY A 805 16.27 -36.52 2.14
N TRP A 806 15.81 -35.29 1.91
CA TRP A 806 14.64 -34.98 1.08
C TRP A 806 14.96 -34.13 -0.16
N MET A 807 14.14 -34.28 -1.20
CA MET A 807 14.08 -33.38 -2.35
C MET A 807 12.62 -32.99 -2.64
N ALA A 808 12.42 -31.76 -3.11
CA ALA A 808 11.12 -31.21 -3.44
C ALA A 808 11.03 -30.88 -4.94
N TRP A 809 9.84 -31.08 -5.51
CA TRP A 809 9.48 -30.67 -6.87
C TRP A 809 8.24 -29.78 -6.82
N ASN A 810 8.29 -28.67 -7.55
CA ASN A 810 7.12 -27.82 -7.78
C ASN A 810 6.30 -28.41 -8.93
N LEU A 811 5.00 -28.59 -8.70
CA LEU A 811 4.05 -29.12 -9.68
C LEU A 811 3.29 -28.03 -10.43
N ASP A 812 3.32 -26.78 -9.94
CA ASP A 812 2.72 -25.66 -10.67
C ASP A 812 3.51 -25.42 -11.95
N ALA A 813 2.96 -25.95 -13.03
CA ALA A 813 3.47 -25.82 -14.39
C ALA A 813 3.34 -24.39 -14.94
N GLU A 814 2.61 -23.52 -14.24
CA GLU A 814 2.19 -22.24 -14.77
C GLU A 814 2.66 -21.09 -13.91
N GLN A 815 3.61 -20.34 -14.47
CA GLN A 815 4.20 -19.17 -13.85
C GLN A 815 4.10 -18.03 -14.86
N ARG A 816 3.83 -16.81 -14.40
CA ARG A 816 3.86 -15.64 -15.27
C ARG A 816 4.18 -14.37 -14.51
N THR A 817 4.63 -13.37 -15.25
CA THR A 817 4.65 -11.99 -14.77
C THR A 817 3.19 -11.51 -14.60
N TRP A 818 2.84 -11.03 -13.40
CA TRP A 818 1.54 -10.45 -13.11
C TRP A 818 1.68 -8.93 -12.96
N PRO A 819 0.85 -8.12 -13.65
CA PRO A 819 0.87 -6.68 -13.43
C PRO A 819 0.37 -6.36 -12.02
N ALA A 820 1.08 -5.50 -11.29
CA ALA A 820 0.58 -4.99 -10.01
C ALA A 820 -0.53 -3.95 -10.21
N ARG A 821 -0.46 -3.21 -11.34
CA ARG A 821 -1.39 -2.15 -11.70
C ARG A 821 -1.75 -2.19 -13.18
N VAL A 822 -3.03 -1.97 -13.48
CA VAL A 822 -3.57 -1.79 -14.84
C VAL A 822 -4.35 -0.48 -14.86
N GLN A 823 -4.09 0.36 -15.85
CA GLN A 823 -4.73 1.67 -16.01
C GLN A 823 -5.38 1.76 -17.39
N ALA A 824 -6.63 2.23 -17.45
CA ALA A 824 -7.40 2.31 -18.69
C ALA A 824 -8.31 3.54 -18.77
N ALA A 825 -8.71 3.89 -19.98
CA ALA A 825 -9.77 4.87 -20.20
C ALA A 825 -11.15 4.20 -19.98
N ALA A 826 -12.12 4.97 -19.49
CA ALA A 826 -13.49 4.50 -19.30
C ALA A 826 -14.08 3.89 -20.59
N GLY A 827 -14.71 2.72 -20.46
CA GLY A 827 -15.29 1.98 -21.58
C GLY A 827 -14.31 1.11 -22.37
N ALA A 828 -12.99 1.23 -22.16
CA ALA A 828 -12.02 0.33 -22.77
C ALA A 828 -12.11 -1.06 -22.11
N PRO A 829 -12.23 -2.16 -22.88
CA PRO A 829 -12.16 -3.49 -22.32
C PRO A 829 -10.74 -3.79 -21.81
N LEU A 830 -10.65 -4.42 -20.66
CA LEU A 830 -9.40 -4.95 -20.11
C LEU A 830 -9.42 -6.47 -20.16
N SER A 831 -8.28 -7.08 -20.45
CA SER A 831 -8.13 -8.53 -20.46
C SER A 831 -6.93 -8.91 -19.61
N ILE A 832 -7.17 -9.71 -18.58
CA ILE A 832 -6.16 -10.23 -17.67
C ILE A 832 -6.11 -11.75 -17.87
N PRO A 833 -5.07 -12.29 -18.53
CA PRO A 833 -4.94 -13.71 -18.74
C PRO A 833 -5.02 -14.50 -17.43
N TYR A 834 -5.79 -15.59 -17.41
CA TYR A 834 -5.93 -16.49 -16.27
C TYR A 834 -4.97 -17.70 -16.43
N PRO A 835 -4.67 -18.47 -15.36
CA PRO A 835 -3.92 -19.73 -15.50
C PRO A 835 -4.54 -20.65 -16.55
N THR A 836 -3.71 -21.22 -17.41
CA THR A 836 -4.05 -22.11 -18.51
C THR A 836 -4.45 -23.50 -18.00
N GLY A 837 -5.36 -24.17 -18.70
CA GLY A 837 -5.94 -25.44 -18.24
C GLY A 837 -6.69 -25.40 -16.90
N ALA A 838 -6.75 -24.25 -16.20
CA ALA A 838 -7.50 -24.09 -14.98
C ALA A 838 -9.00 -24.19 -15.28
N PRO A 839 -9.80 -24.74 -14.35
CA PRO A 839 -11.24 -24.68 -14.47
C PRO A 839 -11.69 -23.22 -14.52
N ARG A 840 -12.87 -22.99 -15.12
CA ARG A 840 -13.49 -21.67 -15.16
C ARG A 840 -13.54 -21.09 -13.73
N PRO A 841 -12.98 -19.88 -13.49
CA PRO A 841 -12.92 -19.29 -12.16
C PRO A 841 -14.32 -19.06 -11.59
N THR A 842 -14.45 -19.31 -10.29
CA THR A 842 -15.64 -19.04 -9.50
C THR A 842 -15.41 -17.84 -8.57
N ARG A 843 -16.45 -17.42 -7.83
CA ARG A 843 -16.31 -16.40 -6.76
C ARG A 843 -15.30 -16.80 -5.67
N ALA A 844 -15.03 -18.10 -5.50
CA ALA A 844 -13.99 -18.55 -4.58
C ALA A 844 -12.57 -18.32 -5.12
N ASP A 845 -12.41 -18.20 -6.43
CA ASP A 845 -11.11 -18.07 -7.09
C ASP A 845 -10.75 -16.61 -7.40
N VAL A 846 -11.77 -15.79 -7.70
CA VAL A 846 -11.59 -14.38 -8.10
C VAL A 846 -12.64 -13.47 -7.48
N ALA A 847 -12.25 -12.23 -7.20
CA ALA A 847 -13.17 -11.16 -6.77
C ALA A 847 -12.77 -9.81 -7.40
N LEU A 848 -13.75 -8.95 -7.68
CA LEU A 848 -13.50 -7.58 -8.15
C LEU A 848 -14.28 -6.61 -7.28
N PHE A 849 -13.59 -5.62 -6.72
CA PHE A 849 -14.22 -4.61 -5.88
C PHE A 849 -13.89 -3.21 -6.34
N GLU A 850 -14.87 -2.32 -6.30
CA GLU A 850 -14.66 -0.87 -6.40
C GLU A 850 -14.14 -0.33 -5.05
N LEU A 851 -13.19 0.60 -5.11
CA LEU A 851 -12.49 1.17 -3.97
C LEU A 851 -12.76 2.67 -3.78
N ARG A 852 -12.66 3.11 -2.52
CA ARG A 852 -12.45 4.51 -2.12
C ARG A 852 -11.31 4.52 -1.11
N GLY A 853 -10.09 4.79 -1.59
CA GLY A 853 -8.89 4.46 -0.81
C GLY A 853 -8.84 2.98 -0.50
N ASP A 854 -8.68 2.61 0.77
CA ASP A 854 -8.61 1.19 1.19
C ASP A 854 -10.00 0.54 1.43
N ALA A 855 -11.11 1.25 1.22
CA ALA A 855 -12.46 0.76 1.53
C ALA A 855 -13.15 0.17 0.30
N TYR A 856 -13.64 -1.08 0.42
CA TYR A 856 -14.50 -1.70 -0.59
C TYR A 856 -15.88 -1.05 -0.58
N VAL A 857 -16.27 -0.44 -1.70
CA VAL A 857 -17.57 0.21 -1.86
C VAL A 857 -18.61 -0.74 -2.43
N ARG A 858 -18.24 -1.45 -3.50
CA ARG A 858 -19.16 -2.28 -4.28
C ARG A 858 -18.47 -3.55 -4.78
N ASP A 859 -19.16 -4.67 -4.70
CA ASP A 859 -18.79 -5.90 -5.41
C ASP A 859 -19.11 -5.71 -6.91
N ALA A 860 -18.07 -5.78 -7.74
CA ALA A 860 -18.11 -5.62 -9.18
C ALA A 860 -17.85 -6.95 -9.92
N PHE A 861 -18.07 -8.09 -9.27
CA PHE A 861 -17.87 -9.42 -9.87
C PHE A 861 -18.65 -9.61 -11.18
N GLU A 862 -19.84 -9.02 -11.32
CA GLU A 862 -20.67 -9.12 -12.54
C GLU A 862 -20.06 -8.40 -13.76
N GLN A 863 -19.04 -7.56 -13.56
CA GLN A 863 -18.25 -6.96 -14.64
C GLN A 863 -17.10 -7.85 -15.12
N LEU A 864 -16.89 -9.01 -14.48
CA LEU A 864 -15.93 -10.03 -14.91
C LEU A 864 -16.58 -11.05 -15.83
N ARG A 865 -15.93 -11.37 -16.95
CA ARG A 865 -16.27 -12.49 -17.82
C ARG A 865 -15.04 -13.34 -18.05
N PHE A 866 -15.20 -14.66 -18.00
CA PHE A 866 -14.14 -15.57 -18.39
C PHE A 866 -14.35 -16.00 -19.83
N THR A 867 -13.44 -15.63 -20.72
CA THR A 867 -13.50 -15.94 -22.16
C THR A 867 -12.09 -16.23 -22.67
N ASP A 868 -11.91 -17.30 -23.46
CA ASP A 868 -10.65 -17.69 -24.09
C ASP A 868 -9.42 -17.70 -23.15
N GLY A 869 -9.59 -18.19 -21.92
CA GLY A 869 -8.49 -18.29 -20.94
C GLY A 869 -8.11 -16.97 -20.26
N ALA A 870 -8.91 -15.92 -20.41
CA ALA A 870 -8.70 -14.62 -19.78
C ALA A 870 -9.93 -14.12 -19.01
N LEU A 871 -9.68 -13.28 -18.01
CA LEU A 871 -10.68 -12.46 -17.34
C LEU A 871 -10.83 -11.16 -18.12
N GLU A 872 -11.96 -11.01 -18.81
CA GLU A 872 -12.37 -9.78 -19.45
C GLU A 872 -13.13 -8.91 -18.46
N LEU A 873 -12.70 -7.65 -18.34
CA LEU A 873 -13.35 -6.62 -17.54
C LEU A 873 -13.92 -5.58 -18.49
N ALA A 874 -15.23 -5.39 -18.43
CA ALA A 874 -15.94 -4.47 -19.31
C ALA A 874 -16.98 -3.66 -18.56
N GLY A 875 -17.23 -2.44 -19.01
CA GLY A 875 -18.24 -1.56 -18.43
C GLY A 875 -17.91 -1.06 -17.02
N LEU A 876 -16.64 -1.03 -16.64
CA LEU A 876 -16.20 -0.39 -15.40
C LEU A 876 -16.41 1.12 -15.51
N ALA A 877 -17.07 1.69 -14.50
CA ALA A 877 -17.18 3.14 -14.35
C ALA A 877 -15.82 3.73 -13.95
N PRO A 878 -15.58 5.04 -14.18
CA PRO A 878 -14.38 5.71 -13.67
C PRO A 878 -14.22 5.50 -12.16
N GLY A 879 -13.01 5.20 -11.72
CA GLY A 879 -12.67 4.90 -10.34
C GLY A 879 -11.56 3.87 -10.18
N GLU A 880 -11.31 3.53 -8.92
CA GLU A 880 -10.29 2.56 -8.49
C GLU A 880 -10.96 1.22 -8.18
N TYR A 881 -10.32 0.13 -8.58
CA TYR A 881 -10.79 -1.24 -8.37
C TYR A 881 -9.64 -2.16 -7.96
N GLN A 882 -9.96 -3.24 -7.27
CA GLN A 882 -9.02 -4.31 -6.94
C GLN A 882 -9.56 -5.64 -7.45
N LEU A 883 -8.80 -6.29 -8.34
CA LEU A 883 -9.00 -7.67 -8.76
C LEU A 883 -8.16 -8.59 -7.87
N VAL A 884 -8.81 -9.49 -7.15
CA VAL A 884 -8.18 -10.51 -6.29
C VAL A 884 -8.15 -11.83 -7.06
N LEU A 885 -6.97 -12.44 -7.18
CA LEU A 885 -6.72 -13.72 -7.85
C LEU A 885 -6.18 -14.72 -6.81
N ARG A 886 -7.08 -15.45 -6.15
CA ARG A 886 -6.71 -16.30 -4.99
C ARG A 886 -5.89 -17.51 -5.37
N ARG A 887 -6.18 -18.10 -6.54
CA ARG A 887 -5.45 -19.27 -7.08
C ARG A 887 -3.95 -19.03 -7.21
N VAL A 888 -3.55 -17.80 -7.55
CA VAL A 888 -2.14 -17.39 -7.69
C VAL A 888 -1.68 -16.44 -6.58
N GLN A 889 -2.56 -16.17 -5.60
CA GLN A 889 -2.32 -15.28 -4.46
C GLN A 889 -1.84 -13.88 -4.88
N ARG A 890 -2.54 -13.24 -5.83
CA ARG A 890 -2.21 -11.90 -6.36
C ARG A 890 -3.38 -10.94 -6.28
N ASP A 891 -3.07 -9.68 -6.02
CA ASP A 891 -4.00 -8.56 -6.12
C ASP A 891 -3.53 -7.62 -7.24
N VAL A 892 -4.42 -7.27 -8.15
CA VAL A 892 -4.16 -6.34 -9.26
C VAL A 892 -5.00 -5.08 -9.05
N GLN A 893 -4.33 -3.93 -8.96
CA GLN A 893 -5.01 -2.63 -8.89
C GLN A 893 -5.44 -2.21 -10.30
N ILE A 894 -6.70 -1.82 -10.47
CA ILE A 894 -7.26 -1.39 -11.74
C ILE A 894 -7.77 0.05 -11.58
N GLU A 895 -7.24 0.98 -12.34
CA GLU A 895 -7.66 2.39 -12.31
C GLU A 895 -8.28 2.75 -13.67
N ILE A 896 -9.50 3.26 -13.64
CA ILE A 896 -10.26 3.64 -14.83
C ILE A 896 -10.51 5.14 -14.74
N ALA A 897 -10.06 5.92 -15.73
CA ALA A 897 -10.33 7.37 -15.75
C ALA A 897 -11.22 7.78 -16.90
N ALA A 898 -12.08 8.76 -16.67
CA ALA A 898 -12.79 9.46 -17.73
C ALA A 898 -11.94 10.64 -18.22
N GLY A 899 -11.80 10.80 -19.54
CA GLY A 899 -10.98 11.88 -20.07
C GLY A 899 -10.63 11.73 -21.55
N THR A 900 -9.77 12.64 -22.00
CA THR A 900 -9.26 12.60 -23.38
C THR A 900 -7.99 11.76 -23.43
N VAL A 901 -7.95 10.78 -24.33
CA VAL A 901 -6.77 9.92 -24.55
C VAL A 901 -5.79 10.60 -25.50
N ARG A 902 -4.55 10.81 -25.07
CA ARG A 902 -3.45 11.37 -25.86
C ARG A 902 -2.11 10.82 -25.40
N ASP A 903 -1.24 10.46 -26.35
CA ASP A 903 0.15 10.08 -26.09
C ASP A 903 0.34 8.98 -25.02
N GLY A 904 -0.58 8.01 -24.95
CA GLY A 904 -0.55 6.93 -23.95
C GLY A 904 -1.04 7.35 -22.57
N TRP A 905 -1.71 8.49 -22.45
CA TRP A 905 -2.34 8.98 -21.22
C TRP A 905 -3.82 9.25 -21.41
N VAL A 906 -4.61 9.13 -20.34
CA VAL A 906 -5.97 9.66 -20.26
C VAL A 906 -5.96 10.87 -19.32
N PHE A 907 -6.31 12.05 -19.83
CA PHE A 907 -6.39 13.29 -19.06
C PHE A 907 -7.83 13.56 -18.61
N GLY A 908 -8.09 13.38 -17.31
CA GLY A 908 -9.38 13.65 -16.67
C GLY A 908 -9.47 15.06 -16.09
N ALA A 909 -10.38 15.26 -15.13
CA ALA A 909 -10.59 16.55 -14.47
C ALA A 909 -9.62 16.81 -13.31
N SER A 910 -9.32 15.78 -12.52
CA SER A 910 -8.51 15.85 -11.29
C SER A 910 -7.12 15.23 -11.43
N HIS A 911 -6.92 14.36 -12.41
CA HIS A 911 -5.69 13.59 -12.60
C HIS A 911 -5.56 13.09 -14.05
N ALA A 912 -4.39 12.52 -14.38
CA ALA A 912 -4.16 11.76 -15.60
C ALA A 912 -3.55 10.39 -15.29
N LEU A 913 -3.93 9.36 -16.04
CA LEU A 913 -3.40 8.00 -15.90
C LEU A 913 -2.62 7.60 -17.16
N GLN A 914 -1.49 6.94 -16.99
CA GLN A 914 -0.75 6.34 -18.09
C GLN A 914 -1.39 5.02 -18.49
N LEU A 915 -1.91 4.93 -19.71
CA LEU A 915 -2.57 3.73 -20.19
C LEU A 915 -1.62 2.53 -20.18
N SER A 916 -2.11 1.40 -19.69
CA SER A 916 -1.41 0.12 -19.81
C SER A 916 -1.43 -0.33 -21.27
N GLU A 917 -0.32 -0.13 -21.97
CA GLU A 917 -0.25 -0.20 -23.43
C GLU A 917 -0.40 -1.62 -24.02
N ARG A 918 -0.28 -2.68 -23.21
CA ARG A 918 -0.26 -4.07 -23.70
C ARG A 918 -0.96 -5.02 -22.74
N THR A 919 -1.65 -6.00 -23.32
CA THR A 919 -2.10 -7.20 -22.60
C THR A 919 -0.86 -7.98 -22.15
N PRO A 920 -0.77 -8.41 -20.87
CA PRO A 920 0.35 -9.21 -20.39
C PRO A 920 0.57 -10.47 -21.22
N LEU A 921 1.83 -10.85 -21.42
CA LEU A 921 2.17 -12.07 -22.15
C LEU A 921 1.66 -13.31 -21.40
N ALA A 922 0.95 -14.20 -22.10
CA ALA A 922 0.45 -15.44 -21.51
C ALA A 922 0.34 -16.56 -22.54
N VAL A 923 0.82 -17.76 -22.20
CA VAL A 923 0.41 -18.98 -22.90
C VAL A 923 -1.03 -19.27 -22.46
N THR A 924 -2.00 -19.20 -23.37
CA THR A 924 -3.46 -19.34 -23.09
C THR A 924 -4.01 -20.69 -23.50
N GLU A 925 -3.33 -21.37 -24.43
CA GLU A 925 -3.72 -22.70 -24.92
C GLU A 925 -2.47 -23.51 -25.24
N LEU A 926 -2.49 -24.78 -24.84
CA LEU A 926 -1.44 -25.76 -25.12
C LEU A 926 -2.10 -27.11 -25.35
N ARG A 927 -2.12 -27.60 -26.60
CA ARG A 927 -2.77 -28.86 -26.96
C ARG A 927 -2.08 -29.59 -28.10
N GLU A 928 -2.25 -30.91 -28.14
CA GLU A 928 -1.90 -31.72 -29.30
C GLU A 928 -2.95 -31.55 -30.40
N ASP A 929 -2.52 -31.29 -31.63
CA ASP A 929 -3.34 -31.08 -32.82
C ASP A 929 -2.76 -31.90 -33.99
N GLY A 930 -3.17 -33.17 -34.09
CA GLY A 930 -2.63 -34.10 -35.08
C GLY A 930 -1.17 -34.47 -34.79
N ASP A 931 -0.27 -34.17 -35.72
CA ASP A 931 1.17 -34.43 -35.62
C ASP A 931 1.97 -33.23 -35.08
N ALA A 932 1.29 -32.19 -34.59
CA ALA A 932 1.89 -30.97 -34.06
C ALA A 932 1.34 -30.61 -32.67
N LEU A 933 2.18 -29.96 -31.87
CA LEU A 933 1.79 -29.22 -30.69
C LEU A 933 1.36 -27.81 -31.11
N GLU A 934 0.13 -27.42 -30.77
CA GLU A 934 -0.36 -26.06 -30.96
C GLU A 934 -0.26 -25.27 -29.65
N ILE A 935 0.33 -24.08 -29.75
CA ILE A 935 0.55 -23.16 -28.64
C ILE A 935 -0.09 -21.82 -29.02
N ARG A 936 -0.92 -21.28 -28.13
CA ARG A 936 -1.51 -19.94 -28.29
C ARG A 936 -1.00 -19.00 -27.22
N VAL A 937 -0.45 -17.87 -27.65
CA VAL A 937 0.15 -16.86 -26.78
C VAL A 937 -0.62 -15.54 -26.93
N ALA A 938 -1.25 -15.09 -25.85
CA ALA A 938 -1.85 -13.76 -25.75
C ALA A 938 -0.79 -12.72 -25.38
N GLY A 939 -0.99 -11.47 -25.78
CA GLY A 939 -0.07 -10.36 -25.49
C GLY A 939 1.23 -10.37 -26.31
N ALA A 940 1.39 -11.31 -27.26
CA ALA A 940 2.62 -11.43 -28.04
C ALA A 940 2.87 -10.20 -28.95
N GLY A 941 3.90 -9.41 -28.59
CA GLY A 941 4.44 -8.35 -29.44
C GLY A 941 5.46 -8.86 -30.48
N PRO A 942 6.03 -7.98 -31.32
CA PRO A 942 7.06 -8.36 -32.32
C PRO A 942 8.33 -8.99 -31.73
N ASP A 943 8.65 -8.65 -30.49
CA ASP A 943 9.77 -9.14 -29.70
C ASP A 943 9.47 -10.46 -28.95
N ALA A 944 8.22 -10.91 -28.90
CA ALA A 944 7.85 -12.12 -28.18
C ALA A 944 8.46 -13.39 -28.79
N ARG A 945 9.08 -14.23 -27.97
CA ARG A 945 9.68 -15.51 -28.34
C ARG A 945 9.14 -16.65 -27.49
N VAL A 946 9.02 -17.81 -28.12
CA VAL A 946 8.57 -19.05 -27.48
C VAL A 946 9.69 -20.08 -27.55
N HIS A 947 10.02 -20.67 -26.41
CA HIS A 947 10.92 -21.82 -26.28
C HIS A 947 10.11 -23.03 -25.85
N VAL A 948 10.33 -24.15 -26.52
CA VAL A 948 9.63 -25.41 -26.26
C VAL A 948 10.67 -26.50 -26.04
N TYR A 949 10.59 -27.18 -24.91
CA TYR A 949 11.44 -28.32 -24.60
C TYR A 949 10.63 -29.46 -24.00
N ALA A 950 11.11 -30.69 -24.13
CA ALA A 950 10.42 -31.86 -23.59
C ALA A 950 11.36 -32.69 -22.72
N THR A 951 10.88 -33.12 -21.55
CA THR A 951 11.64 -33.86 -20.55
C THR A 951 10.98 -35.20 -20.22
N ARG A 952 11.74 -36.13 -19.65
CA ARG A 952 11.21 -37.37 -19.06
C ARG A 952 10.84 -37.15 -17.59
N TYR A 953 11.68 -36.43 -16.87
CA TYR A 953 11.52 -36.12 -15.46
C TYR A 953 11.13 -34.65 -15.27
N ALA A 954 10.58 -34.33 -14.11
CA ALA A 954 10.28 -32.96 -13.72
C ALA A 954 11.57 -32.12 -13.78
N PRO A 955 11.57 -30.95 -14.45
CA PRO A 955 12.77 -30.16 -14.64
C PRO A 955 13.45 -29.82 -13.30
N ALA A 956 14.75 -30.05 -13.22
CA ALA A 956 15.53 -29.70 -12.04
C ALA A 956 15.87 -28.20 -11.97
N PHE A 957 15.85 -27.51 -13.12
CA PHE A 957 16.12 -26.08 -13.25
C PHE A 957 14.88 -25.38 -13.77
N ASP A 958 14.34 -24.46 -12.97
CA ASP A 958 13.15 -23.69 -13.33
C ASP A 958 13.49 -22.67 -14.43
N ALA A 959 12.90 -22.84 -15.60
CA ALA A 959 13.14 -21.95 -16.74
C ALA A 959 12.58 -20.54 -16.51
N PHE A 960 11.44 -20.41 -15.79
CA PHE A 960 10.82 -19.12 -15.54
C PHE A 960 11.76 -18.20 -14.74
N GLU A 961 12.31 -18.74 -13.65
CA GLU A 961 13.25 -18.05 -12.77
C GLU A 961 14.60 -17.83 -13.48
N ALA A 962 15.11 -18.84 -14.19
CA ALA A 962 16.42 -18.77 -14.85
C ALA A 962 16.51 -17.70 -15.95
N PHE A 963 15.41 -17.44 -16.68
CA PHE A 963 15.40 -16.40 -17.70
C PHE A 963 15.36 -14.97 -17.15
N GLY A 964 15.08 -14.78 -15.85
CA GLY A 964 15.14 -13.48 -15.17
C GLY A 964 14.43 -12.33 -15.90
N GLY A 965 14.80 -11.09 -15.60
CA GLY A 965 14.36 -9.89 -16.33
C GLY A 965 14.18 -8.69 -15.42
N PRO A 966 14.38 -7.45 -15.92
CA PRO A 966 14.17 -6.26 -15.12
C PRO A 966 12.69 -6.14 -14.73
N GLU A 967 12.40 -5.91 -13.44
CA GLU A 967 11.07 -5.44 -13.03
C GLU A 967 10.84 -4.08 -13.66
N LEU A 968 9.85 -4.00 -14.56
CA LEU A 968 9.48 -2.75 -15.19
C LEU A 968 8.61 -1.93 -14.26
N ALA A 969 8.75 -0.61 -14.36
CA ALA A 969 7.96 0.32 -13.58
C ALA A 969 6.47 0.20 -13.92
N ASP A 970 5.63 0.23 -12.87
CA ASP A 970 4.18 0.32 -13.02
C ASP A 970 3.78 1.58 -13.81
N PRO A 971 2.62 1.55 -14.51
CA PRO A 971 2.02 2.72 -15.12
C PRO A 971 1.87 3.87 -14.10
N ARG A 972 2.21 5.09 -14.54
CA ARG A 972 2.24 6.29 -13.70
C ARG A 972 0.87 6.97 -13.63
N ALA A 973 0.55 7.57 -12.48
CA ALA A 973 -0.57 8.49 -12.31
C ALA A 973 -0.06 9.91 -11.99
N LEU A 974 -0.69 10.93 -12.57
CA LEU A 974 -0.39 12.34 -12.35
C LEU A 974 -1.60 13.03 -11.72
N ALA A 975 -1.52 13.36 -10.42
CA ALA A 975 -2.54 14.18 -9.77
C ALA A 975 -2.37 15.65 -10.14
N PHE A 976 -3.47 16.36 -10.40
CA PHE A 976 -3.43 17.80 -10.65
C PHE A 976 -3.44 18.55 -9.32
N ALA A 977 -2.38 19.32 -9.10
CA ALA A 977 -2.13 20.09 -7.88
C ALA A 977 -2.18 21.60 -8.14
N ASP A 978 -3.08 22.03 -9.03
CA ASP A 978 -3.27 23.45 -9.35
C ASP A 978 -3.65 24.21 -8.06
N ALA A 979 -3.00 25.34 -7.78
CA ALA A 979 -3.33 26.18 -6.64
C ALA A 979 -4.54 27.07 -6.97
N PRO A 980 -5.51 27.23 -6.05
CA PRO A 980 -6.60 28.19 -6.25
C PRO A 980 -6.07 29.62 -6.25
N SER A 981 -6.88 30.53 -6.79
CA SER A 981 -6.71 31.97 -6.59
C SER A 981 -6.95 32.32 -5.12
N GLU A 982 -6.13 33.23 -4.57
CA GLU A 982 -6.16 33.60 -3.16
C GLU A 982 -6.73 34.99 -2.94
N TYR A 983 -7.35 35.20 -1.79
CA TYR A 983 -8.00 36.45 -1.43
C TYR A 983 -7.68 36.82 0.01
N HIS A 984 -7.01 37.95 0.20
CA HIS A 984 -6.60 38.46 1.50
C HIS A 984 -7.24 39.84 1.70
N ALA A 985 -8.08 39.96 2.72
CA ALA A 985 -8.85 41.18 2.96
C ALA A 985 -8.31 41.96 4.16
N GLY A 986 -8.36 43.29 4.06
CA GLY A 986 -8.36 44.18 5.22
C GLY A 986 -7.06 44.32 6.00
N HIS A 987 -5.89 44.33 5.35
CA HIS A 987 -4.63 44.63 6.05
C HIS A 987 -4.35 46.14 6.09
N GLU A 988 -3.85 46.63 7.21
CA GLU A 988 -3.41 48.03 7.34
C GLU A 988 -2.14 48.25 6.51
N ILE A 989 -2.11 49.36 5.76
CA ILE A 989 -0.91 49.75 5.01
C ILE A 989 0.07 50.48 5.93
N GLY A 990 1.37 50.30 5.69
CA GLY A 990 2.42 50.99 6.44
C GLY A 990 2.35 52.52 6.30
N ASP A 991 2.78 53.24 7.34
CA ASP A 991 2.66 54.70 7.45
C ASP A 991 3.32 55.46 6.29
N GLU A 992 4.44 54.97 5.75
CA GLU A 992 5.12 55.60 4.62
C GLU A 992 4.32 55.45 3.31
N TYR A 993 3.81 54.24 3.03
CA TYR A 993 2.99 54.00 1.84
C TYR A 993 1.67 54.77 1.92
N ARG A 994 1.07 54.82 3.11
CA ARG A 994 -0.09 55.66 3.40
C ARG A 994 0.18 57.13 3.11
N TYR A 995 1.27 57.68 3.64
CA TYR A 995 1.67 59.06 3.43
C TYR A 995 1.84 59.41 1.93
N VAL A 996 2.48 58.52 1.16
CA VAL A 996 2.67 58.72 -0.29
C VAL A 996 1.34 58.75 -1.03
N LEU A 997 0.42 57.83 -0.73
CA LEU A 997 -0.89 57.77 -1.37
C LEU A 997 -1.77 58.97 -0.99
N GLU A 998 -1.82 59.34 0.28
CA GLU A 998 -2.57 60.49 0.77
C GLU A 998 -2.08 61.79 0.11
N ARG A 999 -0.75 61.99 0.02
CA ARG A 999 -0.16 63.15 -0.65
C ARG A 999 -0.42 63.17 -2.16
N ARG A 1000 -0.42 62.00 -2.81
CA ARG A 1000 -0.72 61.87 -4.25
C ARG A 1000 -2.17 62.21 -4.57
N LEU A 1001 -3.10 61.77 -3.73
CA LEU A 1001 -4.55 61.94 -3.89
C LEU A 1001 -5.08 63.25 -3.30
N ALA A 1002 -4.30 63.94 -2.47
CA ALA A 1002 -4.68 65.23 -1.90
C ALA A 1002 -4.91 66.30 -2.99
N ARG A 1003 -5.91 67.15 -2.75
CA ARG A 1003 -6.26 68.26 -3.64
C ARG A 1003 -5.10 69.25 -3.70
N LYS A 1004 -4.46 69.35 -4.87
CA LYS A 1004 -3.30 70.24 -5.08
C LYS A 1004 -3.79 71.68 -5.27
N PHE A 1005 -3.44 72.57 -4.36
CA PHE A 1005 -3.68 74.01 -4.50
C PHE A 1005 -2.45 74.66 -5.16
N PRO A 1006 -2.63 75.57 -6.14
CA PRO A 1006 -1.50 76.34 -6.69
C PRO A 1006 -0.99 77.33 -5.63
N GLY A 1007 0.20 77.08 -5.09
CA GLY A 1007 0.86 77.93 -4.10
C GLY A 1007 1.98 77.22 -3.34
N ASN A 1008 2.98 77.96 -2.89
CA ASN A 1008 4.05 77.43 -2.04
C ASN A 1008 3.51 77.16 -0.63
N LEU A 1009 3.31 75.89 -0.29
CA LEU A 1009 2.85 75.42 1.04
C LEU A 1009 4.02 75.15 2.00
N LEU A 1010 5.25 75.56 1.67
CA LEU A 1010 6.34 75.54 2.65
C LEU A 1010 5.99 76.49 3.79
N ALA A 1011 6.13 76.01 5.03
CA ALA A 1011 6.03 76.85 6.21
C ALA A 1011 6.98 78.05 6.05
N ARG A 1012 6.50 79.27 6.32
CA ARG A 1012 7.36 80.45 6.31
C ARG A 1012 8.52 80.23 7.28
N PRO A 1013 9.78 80.48 6.89
CA PRO A 1013 10.91 80.32 7.78
C PRO A 1013 10.74 81.23 9.00
N GLY A 1014 10.62 80.63 10.17
CA GLY A 1014 10.60 81.32 11.46
C GLY A 1014 12.00 81.70 11.91
N LEU A 1015 12.11 82.79 12.66
CA LEU A 1015 13.35 83.40 13.18
C LEU A 1015 14.02 82.63 14.34
N LEU A 1016 13.85 81.30 14.39
CA LEU A 1016 14.48 80.43 15.38
C LEU A 1016 15.37 79.41 14.67
N LEU A 1017 16.69 79.62 14.77
CA LEU A 1017 17.77 78.81 14.19
C LEU A 1017 18.10 77.53 15.00
N GLN A 1018 17.26 77.16 15.97
CA GLN A 1018 17.41 75.92 16.74
C GLN A 1018 16.04 75.30 17.05
N PRO A 1019 15.73 74.10 16.51
CA PRO A 1019 14.62 73.32 17.03
C PRO A 1019 15.05 72.68 18.35
N TRP A 1020 14.29 72.94 19.42
CA TRP A 1020 14.23 71.98 20.52
C TRP A 1020 13.64 70.68 19.97
N ALA A 1021 14.36 69.57 20.20
CA ALA A 1021 13.90 68.24 19.84
C ALA A 1021 12.56 67.98 20.53
N VAL A 1022 11.49 67.98 19.73
CA VAL A 1022 10.21 67.39 20.12
C VAL A 1022 10.25 66.00 19.51
N ASP A 1023 10.47 65.02 20.40
CA ASP A 1023 10.44 63.59 20.22
C ASP A 1023 11.31 62.99 19.10
N ALA A 1024 12.29 62.21 19.54
CA ALA A 1024 12.91 61.21 18.70
C ALA A 1024 11.81 60.31 18.12
N THR A 1025 11.73 60.23 16.79
CA THR A 1025 11.09 59.10 16.12
C THR A 1025 11.82 57.86 16.60
N SER A 1026 11.26 57.22 17.62
CA SER A 1026 11.61 55.85 17.93
C SER A 1026 11.19 55.05 16.70
N PRO A 1027 12.10 54.29 16.08
CA PRO A 1027 11.61 53.15 15.34
C PRO A 1027 10.86 52.35 16.39
N SER A 1028 9.53 52.29 16.30
CA SER A 1028 8.80 51.16 16.84
C SER A 1028 9.24 49.95 16.03
N GLY A 1029 10.47 49.51 16.30
CA GLY A 1029 10.92 48.17 16.05
C GLY A 1029 9.91 47.29 16.75
N HIS A 1030 8.93 46.81 15.99
CA HIS A 1030 8.33 45.54 16.27
C HIS A 1030 9.47 44.52 16.17
N PHE A 1031 10.18 44.34 17.28
CA PHE A 1031 10.61 43.01 17.66
C PHE A 1031 9.33 42.17 17.65
N GLY A 1032 9.12 41.46 16.54
CA GLY A 1032 8.15 40.40 16.45
C GLY A 1032 8.52 39.35 17.49
N THR A 1033 7.96 39.48 18.68
CA THR A 1033 7.71 38.35 19.55
C THR A 1033 6.74 37.45 18.79
N GLY A 1034 7.30 36.46 18.10
CA GLY A 1034 6.53 35.49 17.36
C GLY A 1034 5.63 34.70 18.30
N VAL A 1035 4.32 34.95 18.22
CA VAL A 1035 3.28 33.91 18.32
C VAL A 1035 2.17 34.27 17.32
N SER A 1036 1.87 33.29 16.47
CA SER A 1036 1.09 33.28 15.22
C SER A 1036 -0.38 33.72 15.29
N THR A 1037 -0.87 34.24 14.15
CA THR A 1037 -2.11 33.73 13.53
C THR A 1037 -2.12 33.89 12.00
N PHE A 1038 -1.11 33.35 11.33
CA PHE A 1038 -1.26 32.84 9.96
C PHE A 1038 -1.60 31.35 10.08
N ALA A 1039 -2.88 31.02 10.14
CA ALA A 1039 -3.34 29.67 9.85
C ALA A 1039 -3.37 29.49 8.33
N GLY A 1040 -2.20 29.50 7.71
CA GLY A 1040 -2.01 28.91 6.40
C GLY A 1040 -2.45 27.45 6.52
N ARG A 1041 -3.53 27.11 5.83
CA ARG A 1041 -4.04 25.75 5.72
C ARG A 1041 -3.00 24.93 4.97
N ARG A 1042 -1.99 24.43 5.71
CA ARG A 1042 -1.15 23.33 5.26
C ARG A 1042 -2.10 22.20 4.90
N ALA A 1043 -2.22 21.92 3.61
CA ALA A 1043 -2.61 20.61 3.15
C ALA A 1043 -1.59 19.64 3.73
N GLY A 1044 -1.92 19.07 4.88
CA GLY A 1044 -1.22 17.93 5.42
C GLY A 1044 -1.45 16.78 4.46
N SER A 1045 -0.58 16.62 3.47
CA SER A 1045 -0.30 15.31 2.92
C SER A 1045 0.36 14.51 4.05
N GLY A 1046 -0.48 13.99 4.94
CA GLY A 1046 -0.13 12.90 5.83
C GLY A 1046 0.08 11.65 4.99
N GLY A 1047 1.08 11.67 4.11
CA GLY A 1047 1.72 10.47 3.63
C GLY A 1047 2.32 9.82 4.86
N LYS A 1048 1.54 8.95 5.52
CA LYS A 1048 2.11 7.88 6.32
C LYS A 1048 3.02 7.15 5.32
N GLY A 1049 4.30 7.44 5.41
CA GLY A 1049 5.35 6.56 4.94
C GLY A 1049 5.09 5.24 5.65
N ARG A 1050 4.28 4.41 5.02
CA ARG A 1050 4.28 2.97 5.22
C ARG A 1050 5.74 2.65 4.99
N ARG A 1051 6.49 2.42 6.07
CA ARG A 1051 7.71 1.65 5.95
C ARG A 1051 7.27 0.43 5.16
N ALA A 1052 7.71 0.35 3.92
CA ALA A 1052 7.86 -0.92 3.27
C ALA A 1052 8.72 -1.70 4.26
N GLY A 1053 8.05 -2.46 5.14
CA GLY A 1053 8.63 -3.70 5.55
C GLY A 1053 8.88 -4.38 4.22
N SER A 1054 10.13 -4.35 3.79
CA SER A 1054 10.64 -5.42 2.98
C SER A 1054 10.29 -6.65 3.79
N VAL A 1055 9.14 -7.24 3.46
CA VAL A 1055 9.05 -8.69 3.48
C VAL A 1055 10.24 -9.03 2.63
N GLY A 1056 11.33 -9.42 3.30
CA GLY A 1056 12.40 -10.09 2.61
C GLY A 1056 11.65 -11.19 1.89
N ALA A 1057 11.54 -11.05 0.56
CA ALA A 1057 11.41 -12.22 -0.27
C ALA A 1057 12.59 -13.04 0.22
N ALA A 1058 12.28 -14.05 1.02
CA ALA A 1058 13.20 -15.12 1.23
C ALA A 1058 13.37 -15.65 -0.19
N THR A 1059 14.38 -15.13 -0.89
CA THR A 1059 15.08 -15.85 -1.94
C THR A 1059 15.76 -17.00 -1.23
N GLY A 1060 14.96 -17.88 -0.66
CA GLY A 1060 15.29 -19.24 -0.39
C GLY A 1060 15.27 -19.93 -1.74
N SER A 1061 16.23 -19.59 -2.61
CA SER A 1061 16.89 -20.66 -3.31
C SER A 1061 17.67 -21.41 -2.23
N ALA A 1062 16.95 -22.23 -1.45
CA ALA A 1062 17.58 -23.38 -0.85
C ALA A 1062 18.08 -24.17 -2.05
N SER A 1063 19.32 -23.91 -2.48
CA SER A 1063 20.08 -24.90 -3.23
C SER A 1063 19.87 -26.18 -2.44
N PRO A 1064 19.27 -27.24 -3.03
CA PRO A 1064 19.17 -28.49 -2.32
C PRO A 1064 20.60 -28.89 -2.01
N ALA A 1065 20.96 -28.83 -0.73
CA ALA A 1065 22.18 -29.41 -0.24
C ALA A 1065 21.97 -30.92 -0.29
N GLY A 1066 21.83 -31.50 -1.49
CA GLY A 1066 21.37 -32.86 -1.73
C GLY A 1066 21.86 -33.48 -3.02
N ALA A 1067 21.81 -34.81 -3.05
CA ALA A 1067 22.30 -35.65 -4.14
C ALA A 1067 21.44 -35.46 -5.41
N ILE A 1068 21.67 -34.39 -6.17
CA ILE A 1068 21.14 -34.22 -7.52
C ILE A 1068 21.53 -35.45 -8.35
N PRO A 1069 20.57 -36.13 -9.00
CA PRO A 1069 20.83 -37.37 -9.74
C PRO A 1069 21.83 -37.15 -10.87
N ASN A 1070 22.60 -38.19 -11.18
CA ASN A 1070 23.31 -38.31 -12.44
C ASN A 1070 22.36 -38.94 -13.48
N LEU A 1071 22.20 -38.27 -14.63
CA LEU A 1071 21.27 -38.65 -15.70
C LEU A 1071 21.99 -39.18 -16.95
N ASP A 1072 23.29 -39.47 -16.87
CA ASP A 1072 24.11 -39.97 -18.00
C ASP A 1072 23.61 -41.32 -18.56
N PHE A 1073 22.67 -42.00 -17.88
CA PHE A 1073 21.98 -43.19 -18.38
C PHE A 1073 20.91 -42.88 -19.46
N LEU A 1074 20.54 -41.62 -19.66
CA LEU A 1074 19.61 -41.23 -20.72
C LEU A 1074 20.29 -41.36 -22.09
N ALA A 1075 19.60 -41.98 -23.05
CA ALA A 1075 20.18 -42.27 -24.37
C ALA A 1075 20.38 -41.02 -25.26
N ALA A 1076 19.59 -39.97 -25.05
CA ALA A 1076 19.64 -38.75 -25.84
C ALA A 1076 19.38 -37.50 -24.98
N PRO A 1077 19.99 -36.34 -25.30
CA PRO A 1077 19.66 -35.05 -24.71
C PRO A 1077 18.18 -34.68 -24.87
N ALA A 1078 17.68 -33.76 -24.04
CA ALA A 1078 16.32 -33.24 -24.23
C ALA A 1078 16.21 -32.41 -25.51
N PRO A 1079 15.12 -32.56 -26.28
CA PRO A 1079 14.87 -31.71 -27.43
C PRO A 1079 14.50 -30.28 -27.00
N LEU A 1080 14.95 -29.30 -27.79
CA LEU A 1080 14.70 -27.88 -27.59
C LEU A 1080 14.44 -27.18 -28.94
N ALA A 1081 13.26 -26.59 -29.08
CA ALA A 1081 12.94 -25.61 -30.11
C ALA A 1081 12.98 -24.21 -29.49
N ALA A 1082 14.00 -23.43 -29.83
CA ALA A 1082 14.24 -22.11 -29.25
C ALA A 1082 13.91 -20.98 -30.23
N ASN A 1083 13.60 -19.79 -29.70
CA ASN A 1083 13.35 -18.56 -30.47
C ASN A 1083 12.22 -18.67 -31.50
N LEU A 1084 11.17 -19.45 -31.21
CA LEU A 1084 9.99 -19.51 -32.09
C LEU A 1084 9.23 -18.19 -32.02
N ARG A 1085 8.73 -17.71 -33.16
CA ARG A 1085 7.96 -16.46 -33.24
C ARG A 1085 6.47 -16.79 -33.33
N PRO A 1086 5.62 -16.25 -32.43
CA PRO A 1086 4.18 -16.28 -32.63
C PRO A 1086 3.79 -15.57 -33.94
N ASP A 1087 2.79 -16.10 -34.64
CA ASP A 1087 2.18 -15.42 -35.77
C ASP A 1087 1.34 -14.19 -35.33
N ALA A 1088 0.71 -13.50 -36.28
CA ALA A 1088 -0.13 -12.33 -35.99
C ALA A 1088 -1.35 -12.63 -35.08
N GLY A 1089 -1.77 -13.90 -34.99
CA GLY A 1089 -2.82 -14.38 -34.10
C GLY A 1089 -2.28 -14.99 -32.79
N GLY A 1090 -0.97 -14.88 -32.53
CA GLY A 1090 -0.31 -15.42 -31.36
C GLY A 1090 -0.08 -16.93 -31.40
N ARG A 1091 -0.16 -17.59 -32.57
CA ARG A 1091 -0.02 -19.05 -32.68
C ARG A 1091 1.41 -19.48 -32.98
N VAL A 1092 1.82 -20.61 -32.39
CA VAL A 1092 3.06 -21.34 -32.67
C VAL A 1092 2.72 -22.81 -32.86
N ARG A 1093 3.26 -23.46 -33.90
CA ARG A 1093 3.12 -24.91 -34.14
C ARG A 1093 4.50 -25.57 -34.11
N VAL A 1094 4.64 -26.62 -33.31
CA VAL A 1094 5.87 -27.42 -33.21
C VAL A 1094 5.56 -28.88 -33.58
N PRO A 1095 6.19 -29.47 -34.61
CA PRO A 1095 5.97 -30.88 -34.94
C PRO A 1095 6.32 -31.80 -33.76
N LEU A 1096 5.44 -32.73 -33.41
CA LEU A 1096 5.64 -33.65 -32.27
C LEU A 1096 6.89 -34.52 -32.45
N ALA A 1097 7.29 -34.81 -33.68
CA ALA A 1097 8.54 -35.51 -33.99
C ALA A 1097 9.79 -34.76 -33.50
N GLN A 1098 9.75 -33.43 -33.39
CA GLN A 1098 10.86 -32.64 -32.84
C GLN A 1098 10.97 -32.74 -31.32
N LEU A 1099 9.91 -33.20 -30.64
CA LEU A 1099 9.85 -33.37 -29.18
C LEU A 1099 10.28 -34.77 -28.73
N GLY A 1100 10.66 -35.65 -29.67
CA GLY A 1100 11.17 -36.98 -29.39
C GLY A 1100 10.21 -37.86 -28.59
N ASP A 1101 10.79 -38.78 -27.81
CA ASP A 1101 10.11 -39.75 -26.93
C ASP A 1101 9.74 -39.19 -25.55
N ARG A 1102 9.94 -37.88 -25.35
CA ARG A 1102 9.72 -37.21 -24.06
C ARG A 1102 8.25 -36.83 -23.88
N GLN A 1103 7.73 -37.12 -22.69
CA GLN A 1103 6.29 -37.06 -22.40
C GLN A 1103 5.87 -35.76 -21.71
N HIS A 1104 6.79 -35.02 -21.08
CA HIS A 1104 6.47 -33.77 -20.39
C HIS A 1104 7.00 -32.58 -21.19
N VAL A 1105 6.10 -31.84 -21.85
CA VAL A 1105 6.44 -30.67 -22.67
C VAL A 1105 6.29 -29.40 -21.86
N HIS A 1106 7.25 -28.50 -22.01
CA HIS A 1106 7.30 -27.20 -21.36
C HIS A 1106 7.38 -26.11 -22.42
N VAL A 1107 6.62 -25.05 -22.21
CA VAL A 1107 6.56 -23.87 -23.08
C VAL A 1107 6.92 -22.66 -22.24
N VAL A 1108 7.87 -21.86 -22.72
CA VAL A 1108 8.27 -20.60 -22.12
C VAL A 1108 8.11 -19.50 -23.15
N ALA A 1109 7.17 -18.60 -22.93
CA ALA A 1109 6.99 -17.38 -23.70
C ALA A 1109 7.68 -16.21 -22.97
N LEU A 1110 8.47 -15.42 -23.69
CA LEU A 1110 9.24 -14.30 -23.17
C LEU A 1110 9.08 -13.10 -24.12
N ASP A 1111 9.02 -11.88 -23.59
CA ASP A 1111 9.26 -10.65 -24.35
C ASP A 1111 10.14 -9.68 -23.54
N ALA A 1112 10.26 -8.40 -23.91
CA ALA A 1112 11.07 -7.45 -23.14
C ALA A 1112 10.58 -7.20 -21.70
N ARG A 1113 9.33 -7.53 -21.37
CA ARG A 1113 8.63 -7.20 -20.11
C ARG A 1113 8.19 -8.43 -19.33
N ASP A 1114 7.54 -9.33 -20.02
CA ASP A 1114 6.74 -10.40 -19.45
C ASP A 1114 7.34 -11.76 -19.76
N ARG A 1115 6.96 -12.72 -18.92
CA ARG A 1115 7.30 -14.12 -19.04
C ARG A 1115 6.06 -14.93 -18.72
N ALA A 1116 5.88 -16.03 -19.43
CA ALA A 1116 4.84 -17.00 -19.12
C ALA A 1116 5.33 -18.42 -19.40
N CYS A 1117 5.13 -19.32 -18.46
CA CYS A 1117 5.39 -20.73 -18.59
C CYS A 1117 4.09 -21.52 -18.54
N ALA A 1118 4.04 -22.61 -19.29
CA ALA A 1118 3.00 -23.63 -19.19
C ALA A 1118 3.61 -24.99 -19.53
N SER A 1119 2.98 -26.09 -19.08
CA SER A 1119 3.41 -27.43 -19.45
C SER A 1119 2.23 -28.34 -19.81
N LEU A 1120 2.52 -29.38 -20.58
CA LEU A 1120 1.56 -30.40 -21.02
C LEU A 1120 2.18 -31.78 -20.91
N ALA A 1121 1.41 -32.74 -20.44
CA ALA A 1121 1.78 -34.16 -20.51
C ALA A 1121 1.19 -34.78 -21.78
N ARG A 1122 2.05 -35.33 -22.63
CA ARG A 1122 1.70 -35.97 -23.90
C ARG A 1122 1.18 -37.38 -23.68
N ALA A 1123 0.31 -37.84 -24.59
CA ALA A 1123 0.04 -39.25 -24.72
C ALA A 1123 1.30 -39.95 -25.27
N ALA A 1124 1.69 -41.06 -24.64
CA ALA A 1124 2.88 -41.83 -24.99
C ALA A 1124 2.77 -42.51 -26.36
#